data_AF-A0A355DA38-F1
#
_entry.id   AF-A0A355DA38-F1
#
_cell.length_a   1.000
_cell.length_b   1.000
_cell.length_c   1.000
_cell.angle_alpha   90.00
_cell.angle_beta   90.00
_cell.angle_gamma   90.00
#
_symmetry.space_group_name_H-M   'P 1'
#
loop_
_entity.id
_entity.type
_entity.pdbx_description
1 polymer ?
#
loop_
_entity_poly.entity_id
_entity_poly.type
_entity_poly.pdbx_seq_one_letter_code
_entity_poly.pdbx_strand_id
1 'polypeptide(L)'
;MGKKLISLILGLSLTCTVSAPALAAELKVDKEAKKVQAIEKLEKLSDETVELKENDGQVFLSGELSDKEVPGEGSATKFLEENKELFGIDNTKEELKVVEVNKDDIGDTFVKFAQVIEGTEVDNSLINVHYDKNGVIVSVNGNLEENKEITTLGSKVISPEEAIEIAKSQFEIKKLKKTPKAEKLVITEDGVNYEVYKINIFFMEPTIGNYDVFVEVNSGKVIKIEDKIRYNNPVTGTGIDVLGKTRELNLNQSGDQYQMIDLTNKGSIYTYDAKNGISDGDLVSNTTGKFTTEADKSPVSAHHNAGKVISFYKNVFQRDSLDNNGMDVHSFTHFDLNYNNAFWSGGVMIYGDGDGEEFTYLSGDLDVVGHEMTHGVIEYTADLAYHNQSGALNESMADVFGVLISTYDKYNVANRGTWKFDSADWVVGDDIYTPNIQGDALRSLKDPTLYGQPAHMTEYYELADTKDEDWGGVHINSGIPNKAAYNIAKSIGMDKTARIYYRALTQYMHADTNFQQAAYCLVQAAADLYGKGSNEITVIKNSFASTGVAYKGQKPVISGVTAKNVTVGNVFDTKAGVTAADLEDGSLTSKIAVSGTINTNKVGKYTLTYTVTDSDGNKVSIPRVINVVARNVQINALIGTDRYDTAVRLSKGQFTTANTVMIANGGALADGLAATPLATFKKAPLLLTEASSLPEGTKGEIKRLGAKNAIIVGGSGVVNDSVIKDLKALGVTNVERIGGKDRYETSLEIAKYIDKNCYEVSKVVISNGHGEADALSIASVAGRDKMAIVLVEKDTIPTKVYSWLQSESLQNAYIIGGTGVVSDNVLSKVNGITSGNITKNRLGGKDRYATNAMVIDKFYGSVVNKTYIAKGYELIDALAAGPVAAINGSPVVLSDDDLTTEQKTVLDKRFGNIIIRTGGGIADKAVNSLKSCIQQ
;
A
#
# COMPACT_ATOMS: atom_id res chain seq x y z
N MET A 1 27.23 43.98 61.61
CA MET A 1 28.15 43.63 60.48
C MET A 1 27.28 43.05 59.39
N GLY A 2 27.26 43.43 58.12
CA GLY A 2 28.01 44.40 57.32
C GLY A 2 27.37 44.40 55.92
N LYS A 3 27.44 45.56 55.24
CA LYS A 3 26.68 46.00 54.06
C LYS A 3 27.13 45.39 52.71
N LYS A 4 26.18 45.39 51.76
CA LYS A 4 26.25 45.80 50.32
C LYS A 4 27.02 44.95 49.30
N LEU A 5 26.36 44.65 48.17
CA LEU A 5 26.69 45.28 46.87
C LEU A 5 25.47 45.29 45.92
N ILE A 6 25.30 46.44 45.24
CA ILE A 6 24.45 46.68 44.06
C ILE A 6 25.40 46.64 42.85
N SER A 7 24.99 46.08 41.71
CA SER A 7 25.33 46.63 40.38
C SER A 7 24.45 46.06 39.26
N LEU A 8 23.96 47.01 38.47
CA LEU A 8 23.16 46.95 37.24
C LEU A 8 24.08 46.79 36.01
N ILE A 9 23.53 46.31 34.87
CA ILE A 9 23.69 46.76 33.44
C ILE A 9 23.07 45.66 32.55
N LEU A 10 21.86 45.85 32.00
CA LEU A 10 21.50 46.46 30.69
C LEU A 10 21.77 45.57 29.47
N GLY A 11 20.69 45.20 28.76
CA GLY A 11 20.69 44.94 27.31
C GLY A 11 20.35 43.52 26.85
N LEU A 12 19.06 43.22 26.62
CA LEU A 12 18.51 43.08 25.27
C LEU A 12 16.98 43.02 25.33
N SER A 13 16.35 43.98 24.68
CA SER A 13 14.99 43.91 24.21
C SER A 13 14.84 42.78 23.19
N LEU A 14 14.13 41.71 23.54
CA LEU A 14 13.23 41.05 22.60
C LEU A 14 11.82 41.20 23.18
N THR A 15 11.13 42.25 22.76
CA THR A 15 9.67 42.24 22.76
C THR A 15 9.25 41.20 21.72
N CYS A 16 9.11 39.95 22.12
CA CYS A 16 8.17 39.08 21.43
C CYS A 16 6.77 39.53 21.87
N THR A 17 6.27 40.59 21.24
CA THR A 17 4.83 40.78 21.13
C THR A 17 4.35 39.67 20.20
N VAL A 18 4.23 38.46 20.75
CA VAL A 18 3.41 37.42 20.13
C VAL A 18 2.01 38.00 20.20
N SER A 19 1.45 38.38 19.06
CA SER A 19 0.08 38.86 19.01
C SER A 19 -0.82 37.77 19.61
N ALA A 20 -1.90 38.12 20.32
CA ALA A 20 -2.84 37.14 20.87
C ALA A 20 -3.24 36.03 19.85
N PRO A 21 -3.37 36.32 18.54
CA PRO A 21 -3.57 35.29 17.51
C PRO A 21 -2.41 34.28 17.38
N ALA A 22 -1.15 34.70 17.51
CA ALA A 22 0.01 33.82 17.40
C ALA A 22 0.18 32.94 18.66
N LEU A 23 -0.16 33.44 19.85
CA LEU A 23 -0.18 32.64 21.07
C LEU A 23 -1.35 31.64 21.07
N ALA A 24 -2.52 32.05 20.55
CA ALA A 24 -3.66 31.17 20.34
C ALA A 24 -3.37 30.09 19.28
N ALA A 25 -2.61 30.41 18.23
CA ALA A 25 -2.14 29.44 17.24
C ALA A 25 -1.15 28.43 17.84
N GLU A 26 -0.19 28.89 18.66
CA GLU A 26 0.75 28.00 19.38
C GLU A 26 0.02 27.07 20.37
N LEU A 27 -0.95 27.60 21.13
CA LEU A 27 -1.79 26.82 22.04
C LEU A 27 -2.69 25.81 21.30
N LYS A 28 -3.23 26.18 20.12
CA LYS A 28 -3.96 25.24 19.26
C LYS A 28 -3.06 24.11 18.75
N VAL A 29 -1.83 24.41 18.32
CA VAL A 29 -0.86 23.40 17.87
C VAL A 29 -0.45 22.45 19.01
N ASP A 30 -0.27 22.95 20.23
CA ASP A 30 0.04 22.11 21.41
C ASP A 30 -1.13 21.21 21.82
N LYS A 31 -2.38 21.70 21.75
CA LYS A 31 -3.60 20.90 22.02
C LYS A 31 -3.77 19.77 20.99
N GLU A 32 -3.63 20.07 19.70
CA GLU A 32 -3.72 19.06 18.64
C GLU A 32 -2.62 17.98 18.76
N ALA A 33 -1.39 18.38 19.12
CA ALA A 33 -0.31 17.43 19.35
C ALA A 33 -0.59 16.48 20.54
N LYS A 34 -1.22 16.97 21.61
CA LYS A 34 -1.62 16.15 22.77
C LYS A 34 -2.79 15.21 22.43
N LYS A 35 -3.75 15.65 21.60
CA LYS A 35 -4.83 14.78 21.10
C LYS A 35 -4.27 13.59 20.31
N VAL A 36 -3.33 13.84 19.39
CA VAL A 36 -2.65 12.77 18.62
C VAL A 36 -1.94 11.77 19.55
N GLN A 37 -1.23 12.26 20.58
CA GLN A 37 -0.57 11.38 21.55
C GLN A 37 -1.55 10.55 22.39
N ALA A 38 -2.71 11.12 22.74
CA ALA A 38 -3.76 10.38 23.46
C ALA A 38 -4.38 9.29 22.59
N ILE A 39 -4.63 9.54 21.30
CA ILE A 39 -5.09 8.52 20.35
C ILE A 39 -4.05 7.40 20.19
N GLU A 40 -2.78 7.75 19.95
CA GLU A 40 -1.71 6.74 19.83
C GLU A 40 -1.56 5.88 21.10
N LYS A 41 -1.84 6.44 22.28
CA LYS A 41 -1.82 5.70 23.55
C LYS A 41 -2.97 4.69 23.62
N LEU A 42 -4.15 5.07 23.15
CA LEU A 42 -5.35 4.20 23.12
C LEU A 42 -5.18 3.08 22.07
N GLU A 43 -4.68 3.38 20.87
CA GLU A 43 -4.43 2.37 19.83
C GLU A 43 -3.38 1.32 20.26
N LYS A 44 -2.36 1.74 21.03
CA LYS A 44 -1.36 0.81 21.60
C LYS A 44 -1.92 -0.12 22.67
N LEU A 45 -3.09 0.20 23.25
CA LEU A 45 -3.70 -0.60 24.31
C LEU A 45 -4.41 -1.83 23.75
N SER A 46 -5.09 -1.69 22.60
CA SER A 46 -5.91 -2.73 21.98
C SER A 46 -5.32 -3.35 20.70
N ASP A 47 -4.23 -2.80 20.15
CA ASP A 47 -3.70 -3.16 18.82
C ASP A 47 -4.75 -2.98 17.69
N GLU A 48 -5.77 -2.17 17.95
CA GLU A 48 -6.86 -1.80 17.05
C GLU A 48 -6.88 -0.29 16.76
N THR A 49 -7.50 0.10 15.66
CA THR A 49 -7.61 1.51 15.25
C THR A 49 -8.69 2.23 16.05
N VAL A 50 -8.38 3.42 16.56
CA VAL A 50 -9.32 4.27 17.29
C VAL A 50 -9.82 5.38 16.37
N GLU A 51 -11.13 5.56 16.26
CA GLU A 51 -11.75 6.58 15.41
C GLU A 51 -12.26 7.75 16.27
N LEU A 52 -11.75 8.96 16.02
CA LEU A 52 -12.22 10.22 16.61
C LEU A 52 -12.89 11.06 15.51
N LYS A 53 -14.16 11.45 15.73
CA LYS A 53 -14.91 12.40 14.91
C LYS A 53 -15.26 13.62 15.74
N GLU A 54 -14.94 14.80 15.21
CA GLU A 54 -15.24 16.09 15.84
C GLU A 54 -15.97 17.00 14.85
N ASN A 55 -17.05 17.65 15.30
CA ASN A 55 -17.76 18.68 14.53
C ASN A 55 -18.48 19.63 15.50
N ASP A 56 -18.20 20.93 15.44
CA ASP A 56 -18.87 21.97 16.24
C ASP A 56 -19.05 21.64 17.74
N GLY A 57 -17.96 21.24 18.43
CA GLY A 57 -17.98 20.88 19.86
C GLY A 57 -18.51 19.47 20.17
N GLN A 58 -19.10 18.80 19.18
CA GLN A 58 -19.49 17.40 19.27
C GLN A 58 -18.30 16.48 19.06
N VAL A 59 -18.10 15.54 19.97
CA VAL A 59 -17.04 14.53 19.94
C VAL A 59 -17.66 13.14 19.88
N PHE A 60 -17.13 12.27 19.03
CA PHE A 60 -17.41 10.84 19.00
C PHE A 60 -16.10 10.05 18.86
N LEU A 61 -15.72 9.37 19.93
CA LEU A 61 -14.56 8.49 20.02
C LEU A 61 -15.04 7.05 20.09
N SER A 62 -14.53 6.15 19.23
CA SER A 62 -14.90 4.73 19.23
C SER A 62 -13.73 3.81 18.94
N GLY A 63 -13.77 2.61 19.54
CA GLY A 63 -12.73 1.58 19.46
C GLY A 63 -12.69 0.79 20.77
N GLU A 64 -11.72 -0.09 20.97
CA GLU A 64 -11.45 -0.67 22.30
C GLU A 64 -10.56 0.32 23.09
N LEU A 65 -11.19 1.15 23.94
CA LEU A 65 -10.58 2.35 24.55
C LEU A 65 -10.03 2.10 25.96
N SER A 66 -10.35 0.98 26.59
CA SER A 66 -9.86 0.66 27.94
C SER A 66 -9.66 -0.84 28.13
N ASP A 67 -8.84 -1.20 29.12
CA ASP A 67 -8.92 -2.55 29.69
C ASP A 67 -10.29 -2.77 30.34
N LYS A 68 -10.59 -4.03 30.65
CA LYS A 68 -11.79 -4.40 31.40
C LYS A 68 -11.81 -3.76 32.80
N GLU A 69 -12.78 -2.91 33.05
CA GLU A 69 -13.04 -2.27 34.35
C GLU A 69 -14.48 -2.55 34.84
N VAL A 70 -14.80 -2.16 36.07
CA VAL A 70 -16.18 -2.21 36.59
C VAL A 70 -16.89 -0.93 36.15
N PRO A 71 -17.93 -1.00 35.29
CA PRO A 71 -18.59 0.20 34.78
C PRO A 71 -19.24 1.03 35.89
N GLY A 72 -18.97 2.34 35.90
CA GLY A 72 -19.59 3.28 36.82
C GLY A 72 -18.91 4.66 36.81
N GLU A 73 -19.40 5.58 37.64
CA GLU A 73 -18.89 6.95 37.78
C GLU A 73 -17.36 6.98 37.96
N GLY A 74 -16.82 6.19 38.89
CA GLY A 74 -15.39 6.23 39.21
C GLY A 74 -14.48 5.87 38.03
N SER A 75 -14.80 4.80 37.28
CA SER A 75 -14.02 4.40 36.09
C SER A 75 -14.21 5.38 34.94
N ALA A 76 -15.42 5.91 34.75
CA ALA A 76 -15.73 6.82 33.66
C ALA A 76 -15.08 8.19 33.87
N THR A 77 -15.13 8.75 35.08
CA THR A 77 -14.43 10.01 35.43
C THR A 77 -12.93 9.85 35.29
N LYS A 78 -12.37 8.71 35.73
CA LYS A 78 -10.94 8.42 35.56
C LYS A 78 -10.55 8.39 34.08
N PHE A 79 -11.32 7.70 33.24
CA PHE A 79 -11.07 7.65 31.80
C PHE A 79 -11.11 9.05 31.16
N LEU A 80 -12.14 9.84 31.47
CA LEU A 80 -12.26 11.21 30.96
C LEU A 80 -11.11 12.10 31.42
N GLU A 81 -10.63 11.96 32.67
CA GLU A 81 -9.52 12.77 33.19
C GLU A 81 -8.19 12.39 32.53
N GLU A 82 -7.93 11.09 32.33
CA GLU A 82 -6.71 10.61 31.67
C GLU A 82 -6.64 10.99 30.19
N ASN A 83 -7.79 11.30 29.57
CA ASN A 83 -7.93 11.63 28.15
C ASN A 83 -8.59 13.00 27.93
N LYS A 84 -8.53 13.90 28.92
CA LYS A 84 -9.30 15.16 28.95
C LYS A 84 -9.04 16.11 27.78
N GLU A 85 -7.85 16.03 27.19
CA GLU A 85 -7.45 16.80 26.00
C GLU A 85 -8.28 16.41 24.75
N LEU A 86 -8.78 15.17 24.67
CA LEU A 86 -9.66 14.71 23.59
C LEU A 86 -11.06 15.34 23.66
N PHE A 87 -11.45 15.86 24.82
CA PHE A 87 -12.82 16.29 25.10
C PHE A 87 -12.92 17.78 25.46
N GLY A 88 -11.82 18.53 25.43
CA GLY A 88 -11.82 19.95 25.80
C GLY A 88 -12.17 20.19 27.27
N ILE A 89 -11.71 19.31 28.16
CA ILE A 89 -11.92 19.38 29.61
C ILE A 89 -10.60 19.78 30.29
N ASP A 90 -10.63 20.76 31.20
CA ASP A 90 -9.48 21.14 32.01
C ASP A 90 -9.42 20.31 33.30
N ASN A 91 -10.58 20.11 33.95
CA ASN A 91 -10.72 19.32 35.17
C ASN A 91 -12.09 18.62 35.24
N THR A 92 -12.09 17.29 35.08
CA THR A 92 -13.34 16.50 35.07
C THR A 92 -14.17 16.61 36.35
N LYS A 93 -13.55 16.83 37.51
CA LYS A 93 -14.30 16.91 38.79
C LYS A 93 -14.97 18.26 39.00
N GLU A 94 -14.44 19.31 38.40
CA GLU A 94 -14.99 20.66 38.50
C GLU A 94 -16.00 20.93 37.39
N GLU A 95 -15.80 20.32 36.22
CA GLU A 95 -16.58 20.58 35.02
C GLU A 95 -17.62 19.52 34.67
N LEU A 96 -17.58 18.33 35.27
CA LEU A 96 -18.54 17.27 34.96
C LEU A 96 -19.25 16.76 36.21
N LYS A 97 -20.55 16.57 36.09
CA LYS A 97 -21.41 15.97 37.10
C LYS A 97 -22.12 14.77 36.51
N VAL A 98 -22.03 13.61 37.16
CA VAL A 98 -22.80 12.43 36.73
C VAL A 98 -24.29 12.71 36.89
N VAL A 99 -25.04 12.51 35.81
CA VAL A 99 -26.50 12.64 35.79
C VAL A 99 -27.18 11.29 35.72
N GLU A 100 -26.57 10.29 35.08
CA GLU A 100 -27.17 8.97 34.92
C GLU A 100 -26.11 7.88 34.79
N VAL A 101 -26.35 6.74 35.44
CA VAL A 101 -25.66 5.47 35.17
C VAL A 101 -26.74 4.45 34.85
N ASN A 102 -26.75 3.94 33.63
CA ASN A 102 -27.79 3.06 33.13
C ASN A 102 -27.19 1.81 32.50
N LYS A 103 -27.78 0.65 32.77
CA LYS A 103 -27.40 -0.63 32.16
C LYS A 103 -28.55 -1.14 31.32
N ASP A 104 -28.28 -1.45 30.06
CA ASP A 104 -29.31 -1.89 29.13
C ASP A 104 -29.57 -3.42 29.20
N ASP A 105 -30.56 -3.85 28.41
CA ASP A 105 -31.03 -5.24 28.38
C ASP A 105 -30.01 -6.21 27.74
N ILE A 106 -29.03 -5.72 26.98
CA ILE A 106 -27.97 -6.54 26.37
C ILE A 106 -26.70 -6.60 27.23
N GLY A 107 -26.66 -5.82 28.31
CA GLY A 107 -25.64 -5.87 29.35
C GLY A 107 -24.62 -4.74 29.29
N ASP A 108 -24.76 -3.81 28.36
CA ASP A 108 -23.90 -2.64 28.20
C ASP A 108 -24.25 -1.58 29.25
N THR A 109 -23.29 -0.72 29.61
CA THR A 109 -23.48 0.32 30.62
C THR A 109 -23.10 1.69 30.09
N PHE A 110 -23.94 2.70 30.33
CA PHE A 110 -23.75 4.08 29.93
C PHE A 110 -23.61 4.96 31.16
N VAL A 111 -22.55 5.76 31.22
CA VAL A 111 -22.36 6.79 32.26
C VAL A 111 -22.46 8.15 31.59
N LYS A 112 -23.48 8.92 31.95
CA LYS A 112 -23.76 10.23 31.38
C LYS A 112 -23.38 11.32 32.37
N PHE A 113 -22.65 12.31 31.88
CA PHE A 113 -22.23 13.50 32.61
C PHE A 113 -22.88 14.73 31.98
N ALA A 114 -23.34 15.66 32.82
CA ALA A 114 -23.61 17.03 32.43
C ALA A 114 -22.39 17.90 32.69
N GLN A 115 -22.15 18.84 31.78
CA GLN A 115 -21.15 19.86 31.98
C GLN A 115 -21.63 20.88 33.00
N VAL A 116 -20.68 21.39 33.78
CA VAL A 116 -20.87 22.37 34.82
C VAL A 116 -19.84 23.49 34.61
N ILE A 117 -20.29 24.75 34.67
CA ILE A 117 -19.42 25.93 34.71
C ILE A 117 -19.72 26.66 36.01
N GLU A 118 -18.69 26.91 36.82
CA GLU A 118 -18.80 27.54 38.15
C GLU A 118 -19.83 26.90 39.09
N GLY A 119 -20.06 25.59 38.96
CA GLY A 119 -21.04 24.84 39.77
C GLY A 119 -22.47 24.82 39.23
N THR A 120 -22.74 25.49 38.11
CA THR A 120 -24.06 25.53 37.44
C THR A 120 -24.04 24.66 36.17
N GLU A 121 -25.04 23.79 35.98
CA GLU A 121 -25.14 22.92 34.80
C GLU A 121 -25.34 23.72 33.51
N VAL A 122 -24.70 23.29 32.41
CA VAL A 122 -24.83 23.90 31.08
C VAL A 122 -25.92 23.16 30.29
N ASP A 123 -26.87 23.89 29.70
CA ASP A 123 -28.00 23.30 28.94
C ASP A 123 -27.49 22.51 27.74
N ASN A 124 -27.95 21.27 27.60
CA ASN A 124 -27.63 20.38 26.48
C ASN A 124 -26.14 20.03 26.27
N SER A 125 -25.25 20.42 27.18
CA SER A 125 -23.83 20.01 27.15
C SER A 125 -23.62 18.76 28.00
N LEU A 126 -23.44 17.62 27.32
CA LEU A 126 -23.43 16.30 27.91
C LEU A 126 -22.30 15.47 27.31
N ILE A 127 -21.69 14.59 28.10
CA ILE A 127 -20.75 13.56 27.61
C ILE A 127 -21.11 12.19 28.19
N ASN A 128 -21.13 11.17 27.34
CA ASN A 128 -21.49 9.80 27.64
C ASN A 128 -20.28 8.89 27.48
N VAL A 129 -20.06 8.00 28.44
CA VAL A 129 -19.08 6.92 28.38
C VAL A 129 -19.82 5.59 28.28
N HIS A 130 -19.58 4.83 27.21
CA HIS A 130 -20.24 3.57 26.92
C HIS A 130 -19.29 2.39 27.15
N TYR A 131 -19.71 1.50 28.04
CA TYR A 131 -19.09 0.22 28.31
C TYR A 131 -19.86 -0.91 27.63
N ASP A 132 -19.13 -1.84 27.02
CA ASP A 132 -19.73 -3.10 26.57
C ASP A 132 -20.08 -4.01 27.78
N LYS A 133 -20.80 -5.10 27.52
CA LYS A 133 -21.12 -6.13 28.52
C LYS A 133 -19.91 -6.75 29.24
N ASN A 134 -18.70 -6.61 28.69
CA ASN A 134 -17.46 -7.12 29.29
C ASN A 134 -16.80 -6.12 30.23
N GLY A 135 -17.24 -4.86 30.24
CA GLY A 135 -16.68 -3.77 31.04
C GLY A 135 -15.56 -2.99 30.36
N VAL A 136 -15.46 -3.08 29.03
CA VAL A 136 -14.53 -2.32 28.20
C VAL A 136 -15.21 -1.05 27.69
N ILE A 137 -14.54 0.10 27.76
CA ILE A 137 -15.06 1.34 27.16
C ILE A 137 -14.93 1.22 25.64
N VAL A 138 -16.06 1.24 24.94
CA VAL A 138 -16.12 1.05 23.48
C VAL A 138 -16.46 2.32 22.72
N SER A 139 -17.06 3.30 23.39
CA SER A 139 -17.21 4.65 22.85
C SER A 139 -17.34 5.72 23.92
N VAL A 140 -16.94 6.95 23.57
CA VAL A 140 -17.25 8.18 24.30
C VAL A 140 -17.81 9.19 23.33
N ASN A 141 -18.97 9.74 23.63
CA ASN A 141 -19.60 10.75 22.78
C ASN A 141 -20.26 11.86 23.57
N GLY A 142 -20.29 13.06 23.02
CA GLY A 142 -20.85 14.20 23.73
C GLY A 142 -20.73 15.50 22.97
N ASN A 143 -21.29 16.55 23.55
CA ASN A 143 -21.08 17.93 23.15
C ASN A 143 -20.76 18.73 24.42
N LEU A 144 -19.60 19.38 24.46
CA LEU A 144 -19.18 20.19 25.60
C LEU A 144 -18.89 21.62 25.11
N GLU A 145 -19.34 22.60 25.88
CA GLU A 145 -19.05 24.00 25.65
C GLU A 145 -17.56 24.27 25.94
N GLU A 146 -16.84 24.74 24.93
CA GLU A 146 -15.41 25.04 25.03
C GLU A 146 -15.16 26.35 25.81
N ASN A 147 -16.03 27.35 25.65
CA ASN A 147 -15.92 28.59 26.39
C ASN A 147 -16.39 28.38 27.83
N LYS A 148 -15.55 28.63 28.84
CA LYS A 148 -15.93 28.46 30.26
C LYS A 148 -16.25 29.78 30.95
N GLU A 149 -16.20 30.90 30.23
CA GLU A 149 -16.43 32.23 30.81
C GLU A 149 -17.92 32.60 30.81
N ILE A 150 -18.46 32.96 31.98
CA ILE A 150 -19.84 33.46 32.12
C ILE A 150 -19.85 34.98 31.93
N THR A 151 -20.72 35.44 31.03
CA THR A 151 -20.99 36.87 30.82
C THR A 151 -22.15 37.32 31.69
N THR A 152 -21.91 38.35 32.53
CA THR A 152 -22.93 38.98 33.36
C THR A 152 -23.40 40.29 32.74
N LEU A 153 -24.72 40.46 32.58
CA LEU A 153 -25.30 41.66 31.95
C LEU A 153 -25.71 42.78 32.92
N GLY A 154 -25.60 42.53 34.23
CA GLY A 154 -25.95 43.49 35.28
C GLY A 154 -25.26 43.17 36.58
N SER A 155 -25.58 43.94 37.63
CA SER A 155 -25.00 43.80 38.97
C SER A 155 -26.00 43.43 40.06
N LYS A 156 -27.28 43.24 39.71
CA LYS A 156 -28.35 42.87 40.66
C LYS A 156 -28.82 41.45 40.38
N VAL A 157 -28.45 40.53 41.26
CA VAL A 157 -29.00 39.16 41.25
C VAL A 157 -30.51 39.20 41.50
N ILE A 158 -31.30 38.67 40.57
CA ILE A 158 -32.75 38.51 40.72
C ILE A 158 -33.09 37.17 41.38
N SER A 159 -34.19 37.16 42.13
CA SER A 159 -34.75 35.94 42.73
C SER A 159 -35.44 35.05 41.68
N PRO A 160 -35.56 33.73 41.93
CA PRO A 160 -36.38 32.82 41.14
C PRO A 160 -37.81 33.32 40.91
N GLU A 161 -38.42 33.94 41.94
CA GLU A 161 -39.77 34.49 41.88
C GLU A 161 -39.85 35.72 40.96
N GLU A 162 -38.86 36.63 41.04
CA GLU A 162 -38.75 37.76 40.11
C GLU A 162 -38.59 37.28 38.66
N ALA A 163 -37.79 36.23 38.42
CA ALA A 163 -37.60 35.65 37.08
C ALA A 163 -38.89 35.04 36.50
N ILE A 164 -39.70 34.37 37.34
CA ILE A 164 -41.00 33.83 36.94
C ILE A 164 -41.97 34.94 36.53
N GLU A 165 -42.00 36.06 37.25
CA GLU A 165 -42.87 37.19 36.89
C GLU A 165 -42.41 37.88 35.59
N ILE A 166 -41.10 38.02 35.38
CA ILE A 166 -40.53 38.50 34.10
C ILE A 166 -40.88 37.57 32.94
N ALA A 167 -40.83 36.26 33.15
CA ALA A 167 -41.18 35.27 32.13
C ALA A 167 -42.68 35.32 31.78
N LYS A 168 -43.56 35.47 32.78
CA LYS A 168 -45.01 35.62 32.55
C LYS A 168 -45.34 36.90 31.79
N SER A 169 -44.64 38.00 32.05
CA SER A 169 -44.91 39.29 31.41
C SER A 169 -44.62 39.31 29.91
N GLN A 170 -43.96 38.28 29.36
CA GLN A 170 -43.71 38.16 27.92
C GLN A 170 -44.96 37.75 27.13
N PHE A 171 -46.04 37.31 27.79
CA PHE A 171 -47.21 36.74 27.13
C PHE A 171 -48.53 37.25 27.71
N GLU A 172 -49.56 37.31 26.87
CA GLU A 172 -50.93 37.57 27.31
C GLU A 172 -51.57 36.29 27.87
N ILE A 173 -51.39 36.03 29.17
CA ILE A 173 -51.81 34.77 29.80
C ILE A 173 -53.13 34.97 30.55
N LYS A 174 -54.19 34.28 30.15
CA LYS A 174 -55.42 34.21 30.98
C LYS A 174 -55.29 33.22 32.14
N LYS A 175 -54.75 32.04 31.86
CA LYS A 175 -54.60 30.96 32.85
C LYS A 175 -53.45 30.03 32.50
N LEU A 176 -52.49 29.92 33.42
CA LEU A 176 -51.43 28.92 33.36
C LEU A 176 -51.99 27.51 33.58
N LYS A 177 -51.47 26.55 32.83
CA LYS A 177 -51.80 25.12 32.95
C LYS A 177 -50.86 24.35 33.86
N LYS A 178 -49.63 24.86 34.03
CA LYS A 178 -48.65 24.36 34.98
C LYS A 178 -48.12 25.52 35.81
N THR A 179 -47.82 25.28 37.08
CA THR A 179 -47.11 26.24 37.93
C THR A 179 -45.67 26.35 37.40
N PRO A 180 -45.24 27.54 36.93
CA PRO A 180 -43.88 27.74 36.44
C PRO A 180 -42.88 27.54 37.58
N LYS A 181 -41.70 27.00 37.23
CA LYS A 181 -40.55 26.89 38.12
C LYS A 181 -39.37 27.54 37.43
N ALA A 182 -38.51 28.20 38.21
CA ALA A 182 -37.24 28.72 37.70
C ALA A 182 -36.15 27.68 37.97
N GLU A 183 -35.59 27.13 36.91
CA GLU A 183 -34.43 26.24 36.96
C GLU A 183 -33.19 27.06 36.61
N LYS A 184 -32.15 27.01 37.44
CA LYS A 184 -30.91 27.76 37.22
C LYS A 184 -29.93 26.93 36.41
N LEU A 185 -29.45 27.46 35.29
CA LEU A 185 -28.50 26.81 34.39
C LEU A 185 -27.67 27.85 33.62
N VAL A 186 -26.66 27.39 32.90
CA VAL A 186 -25.92 28.17 31.90
C VAL A 186 -26.46 27.85 30.51
N ILE A 187 -26.70 28.87 29.69
CA ILE A 187 -26.97 28.71 28.25
C ILE A 187 -25.89 29.41 27.45
N THR A 188 -25.56 28.86 26.28
CA THR A 188 -24.74 29.52 25.27
C THR A 188 -25.64 30.12 24.20
N GLU A 189 -25.55 31.42 23.96
CA GLU A 189 -26.22 32.10 22.85
C GLU A 189 -25.18 32.96 22.11
N ASP A 190 -25.06 32.77 20.79
CA ASP A 190 -24.05 33.43 19.94
C ASP A 190 -22.60 33.30 20.45
N GLY A 191 -22.25 32.14 21.02
CA GLY A 191 -20.91 31.85 21.58
C GLY A 191 -20.62 32.51 22.94
N VAL A 192 -21.64 33.11 23.56
CA VAL A 192 -21.54 33.78 24.87
C VAL A 192 -22.36 33.00 25.90
N ASN A 193 -21.74 32.66 27.02
CA ASN A 193 -22.43 31.96 28.09
C ASN A 193 -23.11 32.93 29.05
N TYR A 194 -24.35 32.64 29.39
CA TYR A 194 -25.12 33.39 30.38
C TYR A 194 -25.62 32.46 31.48
N GLU A 195 -25.50 32.89 32.72
CA GLU A 195 -26.21 32.25 33.82
C GLU A 195 -27.67 32.74 33.84
N VAL A 196 -28.62 31.82 33.67
CA VAL A 196 -30.04 32.14 33.49
C VAL A 196 -30.93 31.31 34.39
N TYR A 197 -32.14 31.81 34.62
CA TYR A 197 -33.27 30.99 35.00
C TYR A 197 -34.05 30.57 33.74
N LYS A 198 -34.29 29.27 33.56
CA LYS A 198 -35.24 28.70 32.58
C LYS A 198 -36.60 28.53 33.23
N ILE A 199 -37.62 29.15 32.65
CA ILE A 199 -38.99 29.12 33.14
C ILE A 199 -39.90 28.61 32.03
N ASN A 200 -40.55 27.48 32.25
CA ASN A 200 -41.60 27.00 31.35
C ASN A 200 -42.94 27.73 31.61
N ILE A 201 -43.48 28.36 30.57
CA ILE A 201 -44.76 29.07 30.56
C ILE A 201 -45.73 28.33 29.63
N PHE A 202 -46.69 27.61 30.23
CA PHE A 202 -47.69 26.83 29.49
C PHE A 202 -49.11 27.34 29.78
N PHE A 203 -49.83 27.75 28.73
CA PHE A 203 -51.22 28.23 28.77
C PHE A 203 -52.01 27.79 27.53
N MET A 204 -53.35 27.87 27.59
CA MET A 204 -54.24 27.48 26.47
C MET A 204 -55.11 28.63 25.93
N GLU A 205 -55.15 29.77 26.60
CA GLU A 205 -56.01 30.91 26.23
C GLU A 205 -55.20 32.22 26.33
N PRO A 206 -55.36 33.17 25.38
CA PRO A 206 -56.31 33.19 24.27
C PRO A 206 -55.99 32.22 23.12
N THR A 207 -54.73 31.83 22.97
CA THR A 207 -54.25 30.74 22.10
C THR A 207 -53.34 29.82 22.90
N ILE A 208 -53.13 28.59 22.44
CA ILE A 208 -52.22 27.66 23.10
C ILE A 208 -50.77 28.13 22.93
N GLY A 209 -50.01 28.14 24.03
CA GLY A 209 -48.60 28.50 24.05
C GLY A 209 -47.85 27.70 25.11
N ASN A 210 -46.70 27.15 24.75
CA ASN A 210 -45.83 26.42 25.68
C ASN A 210 -44.39 26.86 25.39
N TYR A 211 -43.86 27.75 26.21
CA TYR A 211 -42.56 28.38 25.96
C TYR A 211 -41.58 28.10 27.10
N ASP A 212 -40.30 27.89 26.80
CA ASP A 212 -39.23 28.06 27.77
C ASP A 212 -38.66 29.47 27.63
N VAL A 213 -38.68 30.24 28.72
CA VAL A 213 -38.11 31.59 28.79
C VAL A 213 -36.83 31.56 29.62
N PHE A 214 -35.75 32.12 29.09
CA PHE A 214 -34.45 32.17 29.73
C PHE A 214 -34.14 33.59 30.18
N VAL A 215 -34.07 33.83 31.49
CA VAL A 215 -33.90 35.14 32.11
C VAL A 215 -32.54 35.22 32.81
N GLU A 216 -31.68 36.16 32.41
CA GLU A 216 -30.33 36.30 32.98
C GLU A 216 -30.36 36.74 34.44
N VAL A 217 -29.55 36.05 35.25
CA VAL A 217 -29.61 36.08 36.72
C VAL A 217 -29.24 37.44 37.31
N ASN A 218 -28.35 38.22 36.69
CA ASN A 218 -27.80 39.47 37.27
C ASN A 218 -28.42 40.76 36.71
N SER A 219 -29.36 40.65 35.76
CA SER A 219 -30.03 41.79 35.12
C SER A 219 -31.54 41.62 35.02
N GLY A 220 -32.04 40.38 35.00
CA GLY A 220 -33.43 40.08 34.68
C GLY A 220 -33.77 40.26 33.20
N LYS A 221 -32.77 40.41 32.33
CA LYS A 221 -32.98 40.47 30.88
C LYS A 221 -33.37 39.10 30.35
N VAL A 222 -34.41 39.04 29.52
CA VAL A 222 -34.73 37.83 28.75
C VAL A 222 -33.67 37.64 27.68
N ILE A 223 -32.95 36.53 27.73
CA ILE A 223 -31.92 36.17 26.76
C ILE A 223 -32.55 35.48 25.55
N LYS A 224 -33.46 34.52 25.82
CA LYS A 224 -34.09 33.69 24.78
C LYS A 224 -35.50 33.27 25.19
N ILE A 225 -36.36 33.07 24.20
CA ILE A 225 -37.66 32.41 24.35
C ILE A 225 -37.72 31.29 23.32
N GLU A 226 -38.01 30.07 23.76
CA GLU A 226 -38.15 28.90 22.90
C GLU A 226 -39.58 28.38 22.91
N ASP A 227 -40.20 28.24 21.73
CA ASP A 227 -41.49 27.57 21.60
C ASP A 227 -41.32 26.04 21.66
N LYS A 228 -42.04 25.39 22.58
CA LYS A 228 -42.11 23.93 22.72
C LYS A 228 -43.25 23.32 21.90
N ILE A 229 -44.13 24.13 21.30
CA ILE A 229 -45.15 23.66 20.37
C ILE A 229 -44.55 23.66 18.97
N ARG A 230 -44.27 22.47 18.44
CA ARG A 230 -43.91 22.31 17.03
C ARG A 230 -45.15 21.93 16.24
N TYR A 231 -45.59 22.80 15.33
CA TYR A 231 -46.62 22.45 14.33
C TYR A 231 -45.96 21.86 13.08
N ASN A 232 -45.25 20.73 13.27
CA ASN A 232 -44.80 19.91 12.16
C ASN A 232 -45.82 18.78 12.03
N ASN A 233 -46.76 18.94 11.11
CA ASN A 233 -47.70 17.89 10.76
C ASN A 233 -47.54 17.58 9.26
N PRO A 234 -46.50 16.79 8.88
CA PRO A 234 -46.33 16.34 7.51
C PRO A 234 -47.59 15.59 7.07
N VAL A 235 -48.17 16.02 5.97
CA VAL A 235 -49.37 15.44 5.35
C VAL A 235 -49.18 15.37 3.86
N THR A 236 -49.96 14.53 3.18
CA THR A 236 -49.97 14.47 1.71
C THR A 236 -51.17 15.25 1.16
N GLY A 237 -50.95 15.95 0.04
CA GLY A 237 -52.00 16.57 -0.76
C GLY A 237 -51.87 16.21 -2.23
N THR A 238 -52.63 16.91 -3.09
CA THR A 238 -52.59 16.69 -4.53
C THR A 238 -52.60 18.01 -5.29
N GLY A 239 -51.96 18.07 -6.45
CA GLY A 239 -52.06 19.22 -7.35
C GLY A 239 -52.06 18.83 -8.82
N ILE A 240 -52.45 19.75 -9.70
CA ILE A 240 -52.31 19.59 -11.16
C ILE A 240 -51.06 20.35 -11.59
N ASP A 241 -50.12 19.66 -12.22
CA ASP A 241 -48.89 20.28 -12.74
C ASP A 241 -49.11 21.03 -14.06
N VAL A 242 -48.06 21.68 -14.55
CA VAL A 242 -48.05 22.46 -15.81
C VAL A 242 -48.49 21.62 -17.01
N LEU A 243 -48.14 20.33 -17.03
CA LEU A 243 -48.48 19.38 -18.09
C LEU A 243 -49.89 18.76 -17.91
N GLY A 244 -50.66 19.23 -16.93
CA GLY A 244 -52.02 18.78 -16.65
C GLY A 244 -52.10 17.43 -15.93
N LYS A 245 -50.99 16.90 -15.41
CA LYS A 245 -50.95 15.63 -14.66
C LYS A 245 -51.21 15.89 -13.18
N THR A 246 -52.01 15.04 -12.56
CA THR A 246 -52.21 15.08 -11.11
C THR A 246 -50.97 14.51 -10.40
N ARG A 247 -50.41 15.28 -9.47
CA ARG A 247 -49.26 14.93 -8.64
C ARG A 247 -49.67 14.79 -7.18
N GLU A 248 -49.07 13.81 -6.51
CA GLU A 248 -49.05 13.75 -5.04
C GLU A 248 -47.98 14.71 -4.53
N LEU A 249 -48.29 15.43 -3.46
CA LEU A 249 -47.44 16.45 -2.86
C LEU A 249 -47.23 16.14 -1.38
N ASN A 250 -45.99 16.25 -0.92
CA ASN A 250 -45.68 16.32 0.51
C ASN A 250 -45.94 17.75 0.96
N LEU A 251 -46.68 17.93 2.05
CA LEU A 251 -47.09 19.23 2.56
C LEU A 251 -46.91 19.27 4.07
N ASN A 252 -46.96 20.46 4.67
CA ASN A 252 -47.05 20.63 6.11
C ASN A 252 -48.39 21.28 6.46
N GLN A 253 -49.12 20.69 7.39
CA GLN A 253 -50.36 21.28 7.90
C GLN A 253 -50.09 22.15 9.12
N SER A 254 -50.41 23.43 9.03
CA SER A 254 -50.36 24.38 10.13
C SER A 254 -51.74 25.01 10.32
N GLY A 255 -52.40 24.66 11.44
CA GLY A 255 -53.80 25.03 11.65
C GLY A 255 -54.73 24.41 10.60
N ASP A 256 -55.49 25.25 9.90
CA ASP A 256 -56.38 24.85 8.80
C ASP A 256 -55.71 24.96 7.41
N GLN A 257 -54.47 25.42 7.34
CA GLN A 257 -53.73 25.58 6.08
C GLN A 257 -52.84 24.37 5.80
N TYR A 258 -52.91 23.89 4.57
CA TYR A 258 -51.96 22.96 3.96
C TYR A 258 -50.95 23.79 3.19
N GLN A 259 -49.71 23.82 3.67
CA GLN A 259 -48.63 24.64 3.13
C GLN A 259 -47.69 23.78 2.27
N MET A 260 -47.19 24.32 1.16
CA MET A 260 -46.17 23.70 0.32
C MET A 260 -44.80 23.73 1.01
N ILE A 261 -44.70 22.93 2.07
CA ILE A 261 -43.48 22.63 2.82
C ILE A 261 -43.32 21.11 2.84
N ASP A 262 -42.26 20.59 2.22
CA ASP A 262 -41.87 19.19 2.32
C ASP A 262 -40.81 19.02 3.42
N LEU A 263 -41.20 18.36 4.52
CA LEU A 263 -40.34 18.05 5.66
C LEU A 263 -39.82 16.59 5.66
N THR A 264 -40.01 15.86 4.55
CA THR A 264 -39.64 14.44 4.46
C THR A 264 -38.14 14.21 4.23
N ASN A 265 -37.43 15.26 3.80
CA ASN A 265 -35.98 15.27 3.59
C ASN A 265 -35.26 15.97 4.77
N LYS A 266 -33.94 15.77 4.88
CA LYS A 266 -33.12 16.44 5.92
C LYS A 266 -33.15 17.98 5.75
N GLY A 267 -33.00 18.44 4.52
CA GLY A 267 -33.32 19.82 4.12
C GLY A 267 -34.75 19.89 3.61
N SER A 268 -35.48 20.90 4.02
CA SER A 268 -36.90 21.08 3.71
C SER A 268 -37.08 21.76 2.35
N ILE A 269 -38.20 21.51 1.67
CA ILE A 269 -38.53 22.18 0.39
C ILE A 269 -39.68 23.15 0.63
N TYR A 270 -39.51 24.42 0.25
CA TYR A 270 -40.50 25.48 0.39
C TYR A 270 -40.85 26.05 -0.99
N THR A 271 -42.13 26.30 -1.23
CA THR A 271 -42.58 26.89 -2.50
C THR A 271 -43.44 28.14 -2.28
N TYR A 272 -43.08 29.22 -2.97
CA TYR A 272 -43.63 30.56 -2.81
C TYR A 272 -44.23 31.06 -4.13
N ASP A 273 -45.31 31.83 -4.02
CA ASP A 273 -45.92 32.58 -5.10
C ASP A 273 -45.43 34.04 -5.05
N ALA A 274 -44.63 34.44 -6.04
CA ALA A 274 -44.10 35.80 -6.17
C ALA A 274 -45.12 36.79 -6.75
N LYS A 275 -46.31 36.34 -7.17
CA LYS A 275 -47.46 37.15 -7.62
C LYS A 275 -47.14 38.07 -8.80
N ASN A 276 -46.35 37.60 -9.74
CA ASN A 276 -45.81 38.35 -10.89
C ASN A 276 -44.95 39.56 -10.45
N GLY A 277 -44.36 39.47 -9.25
CA GLY A 277 -43.43 40.45 -8.70
C GLY A 277 -42.00 39.92 -8.63
N ILE A 278 -41.11 40.72 -8.02
CA ILE A 278 -39.68 40.42 -7.85
C ILE A 278 -39.25 40.35 -6.37
N SER A 279 -40.20 40.25 -5.44
CA SER A 279 -39.98 40.19 -3.98
C SER A 279 -40.17 38.78 -3.41
N ASP A 280 -39.95 38.60 -2.10
CA ASP A 280 -39.97 37.33 -1.34
C ASP A 280 -41.30 36.52 -1.35
N GLY A 281 -42.30 36.91 -2.16
CA GLY A 281 -43.54 36.16 -2.37
C GLY A 281 -44.34 35.80 -1.10
N ASP A 282 -45.33 34.94 -1.26
CA ASP A 282 -46.08 34.32 -0.17
C ASP A 282 -45.95 32.79 -0.23
N LEU A 283 -45.79 32.14 0.92
CA LEU A 283 -45.79 30.67 0.99
C LEU A 283 -47.10 30.10 0.46
N VAL A 284 -47.01 29.22 -0.54
CA VAL A 284 -48.19 28.65 -1.20
C VAL A 284 -48.93 27.76 -0.22
N SER A 285 -50.21 28.07 0.02
CA SER A 285 -51.05 27.33 0.94
C SER A 285 -52.53 27.46 0.63
N ASN A 286 -53.32 26.47 1.04
CA ASN A 286 -54.78 26.54 1.00
C ASN A 286 -55.45 25.67 2.07
N THR A 287 -56.77 25.74 2.21
CA THR A 287 -57.53 25.02 3.24
C THR A 287 -57.96 23.60 2.87
N THR A 288 -57.65 23.14 1.65
CA THR A 288 -58.18 21.87 1.11
C THR A 288 -57.12 20.79 0.89
N GLY A 289 -55.84 21.16 0.82
CA GLY A 289 -54.75 20.28 0.41
C GLY A 289 -54.80 19.89 -1.07
N LYS A 290 -55.65 20.55 -1.88
CA LYS A 290 -55.81 20.33 -3.32
C LYS A 290 -55.49 21.59 -4.11
N PHE A 291 -54.48 21.55 -4.97
CA PHE A 291 -53.94 22.67 -5.74
C PHE A 291 -54.23 22.46 -7.24
N THR A 292 -55.41 22.86 -7.70
CA THR A 292 -55.95 22.47 -9.02
C THR A 292 -56.30 23.65 -9.94
N THR A 293 -56.03 24.89 -9.52
CA THR A 293 -56.28 26.08 -10.34
C THR A 293 -55.13 26.33 -11.32
N GLU A 294 -55.31 27.24 -12.29
CA GLU A 294 -54.23 27.58 -13.23
C GLU A 294 -53.01 28.16 -12.52
N ALA A 295 -53.23 29.04 -11.54
CA ALA A 295 -52.16 29.62 -10.71
C ALA A 295 -51.47 28.58 -9.81
N ASP A 296 -52.08 27.41 -9.58
CA ASP A 296 -51.44 26.36 -8.81
C ASP A 296 -50.40 25.58 -9.62
N LYS A 297 -50.47 25.59 -10.96
CA LYS A 297 -49.66 24.69 -11.80
C LYS A 297 -48.17 24.88 -11.63
N SER A 298 -47.70 26.13 -11.66
CA SER A 298 -46.26 26.43 -11.52
C SER A 298 -45.76 26.05 -10.11
N PRO A 299 -46.40 26.45 -9.00
CA PRO A 299 -46.06 25.97 -7.66
C PRO A 299 -46.06 24.43 -7.53
N VAL A 300 -47.07 23.75 -8.07
CA VAL A 300 -47.18 22.29 -8.01
C VAL A 300 -46.00 21.62 -8.71
N SER A 301 -45.64 22.08 -9.92
CA SER A 301 -44.50 21.54 -10.66
C SER A 301 -43.19 21.82 -9.94
N ALA A 302 -42.95 23.06 -9.49
CA ALA A 302 -41.74 23.43 -8.77
C ALA A 302 -41.53 22.57 -7.52
N HIS A 303 -42.58 22.45 -6.69
CA HIS A 303 -42.53 21.68 -5.45
C HIS A 303 -42.27 20.18 -5.71
N HIS A 304 -43.01 19.60 -6.66
CA HIS A 304 -42.87 18.18 -7.00
C HIS A 304 -41.49 17.88 -7.60
N ASN A 305 -41.05 18.67 -8.57
CA ASN A 305 -39.80 18.47 -9.29
C ASN A 305 -38.59 18.69 -8.39
N ALA A 306 -38.61 19.68 -7.48
CA ALA A 306 -37.55 19.84 -6.48
C ALA A 306 -37.37 18.59 -5.62
N GLY A 307 -38.46 17.96 -5.18
CA GLY A 307 -38.43 16.69 -4.45
C GLY A 307 -37.79 15.55 -5.26
N LYS A 308 -38.03 15.50 -6.57
CA LYS A 308 -37.42 14.52 -7.49
C LYS A 308 -35.92 14.72 -7.64
N VAL A 309 -35.47 15.97 -7.77
CA VAL A 309 -34.04 16.31 -7.87
C VAL A 309 -33.30 15.91 -6.59
N ILE A 310 -33.83 16.30 -5.42
CA ILE A 310 -33.24 15.94 -4.12
C ILE A 310 -33.17 14.42 -3.95
N SER A 311 -34.26 13.72 -4.32
CA SER A 311 -34.31 12.26 -4.29
C SER A 311 -33.28 11.62 -5.22
N PHE A 312 -33.05 12.16 -6.42
CA PHE A 312 -32.04 11.66 -7.34
C PHE A 312 -30.64 11.75 -6.74
N TYR A 313 -30.24 12.94 -6.27
CA TYR A 313 -28.92 13.16 -5.67
C TYR A 313 -28.71 12.29 -4.42
N LYS A 314 -29.74 12.14 -3.58
CA LYS A 314 -29.69 11.26 -2.41
C LYS A 314 -29.60 9.78 -2.79
N ASN A 315 -30.42 9.30 -3.71
CA ASN A 315 -30.49 7.87 -4.04
C ASN A 315 -29.28 7.39 -4.86
N VAL A 316 -28.76 8.22 -5.77
CA VAL A 316 -27.66 7.82 -6.66
C VAL A 316 -26.30 8.07 -6.00
N PHE A 317 -26.15 9.16 -5.24
CA PHE A 317 -24.85 9.62 -4.72
C PHE A 317 -24.77 9.76 -3.21
N GLN A 318 -25.87 9.51 -2.48
CA GLN A 318 -25.97 9.76 -1.03
C GLN A 318 -25.72 11.23 -0.65
N ARG A 319 -25.90 12.16 -1.59
CA ARG A 319 -25.76 13.59 -1.33
C ARG A 319 -26.98 14.12 -0.58
N ASP A 320 -26.77 14.80 0.53
CA ASP A 320 -27.86 15.41 1.31
C ASP A 320 -28.14 16.85 0.86
N SER A 321 -29.13 17.02 -0.02
CA SER A 321 -29.50 18.30 -0.65
C SER A 321 -28.40 18.90 -1.53
N LEU A 322 -28.53 20.18 -1.90
CA LEU A 322 -27.64 20.87 -2.84
C LEU A 322 -26.23 21.10 -2.27
N ASP A 323 -26.10 21.26 -0.96
CA ASP A 323 -24.84 21.53 -0.23
C ASP A 323 -24.18 20.29 0.39
N ASN A 324 -24.83 19.12 0.28
CA ASN A 324 -24.46 17.88 0.98
C ASN A 324 -24.58 17.93 2.53
N ASN A 325 -25.24 18.95 3.08
CA ASN A 325 -25.48 19.07 4.53
C ASN A 325 -26.96 19.23 4.89
N GLY A 326 -27.87 19.08 3.92
CA GLY A 326 -29.30 19.21 4.14
C GLY A 326 -29.78 20.66 4.09
N MET A 327 -29.22 21.47 3.18
CA MET A 327 -29.73 22.80 2.86
C MET A 327 -31.23 22.75 2.50
N ASP A 328 -31.98 23.72 3.02
CA ASP A 328 -33.36 23.97 2.62
C ASP A 328 -33.42 24.51 1.19
N VAL A 329 -34.38 24.03 0.39
CA VAL A 329 -34.60 24.47 -1.00
C VAL A 329 -35.81 25.37 -1.05
N HIS A 330 -35.63 26.61 -1.50
CA HIS A 330 -36.71 27.58 -1.66
C HIS A 330 -36.96 27.85 -3.13
N SER A 331 -38.21 27.68 -3.58
CA SER A 331 -38.63 27.90 -4.96
C SER A 331 -39.67 29.00 -5.05
N PHE A 332 -39.42 30.00 -5.91
CA PHE A 332 -40.33 31.11 -6.17
C PHE A 332 -40.87 30.98 -7.59
N THR A 333 -42.19 30.87 -7.69
CA THR A 333 -42.94 30.77 -8.95
C THR A 333 -43.70 32.07 -9.22
N HIS A 334 -44.17 32.28 -10.45
CA HIS A 334 -44.81 33.54 -10.84
C HIS A 334 -43.86 34.74 -10.66
N PHE A 335 -42.58 34.56 -10.98
CA PHE A 335 -41.58 35.62 -10.88
C PHE A 335 -41.61 36.54 -12.10
N ASP A 336 -41.85 37.83 -11.86
CA ASP A 336 -42.03 38.87 -12.88
C ASP A 336 -43.13 38.54 -13.93
N LEU A 337 -43.51 39.51 -14.75
CA LEU A 337 -44.54 39.32 -15.76
C LEU A 337 -43.93 38.83 -17.08
N ASN A 338 -44.45 37.73 -17.62
CA ASN A 338 -44.03 37.13 -18.90
C ASN A 338 -42.52 36.85 -18.96
N TYR A 339 -41.94 36.41 -17.84
CA TYR A 339 -40.51 36.22 -17.71
C TYR A 339 -40.08 34.89 -18.32
N ASN A 340 -39.41 34.95 -19.48
CA ASN A 340 -38.90 33.79 -20.21
C ASN A 340 -37.56 33.29 -19.65
N ASN A 341 -37.47 33.06 -18.33
CA ASN A 341 -36.27 32.49 -17.73
C ASN A 341 -36.52 31.81 -16.38
N ALA A 342 -35.62 30.89 -16.04
CA ALA A 342 -35.46 30.31 -14.72
C ALA A 342 -34.00 30.47 -14.31
N PHE A 343 -33.72 30.54 -13.01
CA PHE A 343 -32.33 30.59 -12.55
C PHE A 343 -32.19 30.18 -11.09
N TRP A 344 -31.02 29.64 -10.76
CA TRP A 344 -30.48 29.61 -9.41
C TRP A 344 -29.83 30.94 -9.04
N SER A 345 -30.22 31.54 -7.91
CA SER A 345 -29.73 32.87 -7.50
C SER A 345 -28.50 32.85 -6.57
N GLY A 346 -27.96 31.67 -6.24
CA GLY A 346 -27.00 31.49 -5.13
C GLY A 346 -27.64 31.15 -3.78
N GLY A 347 -28.95 30.93 -3.74
CA GLY A 347 -29.65 30.56 -2.50
C GLY A 347 -31.10 30.13 -2.70
N VAL A 348 -31.74 30.61 -3.77
CA VAL A 348 -33.12 30.25 -4.10
C VAL A 348 -33.29 29.95 -5.59
N MET A 349 -34.33 29.19 -5.89
CA MET A 349 -34.78 28.86 -7.24
C MET A 349 -35.83 29.86 -7.70
N ILE A 350 -35.66 30.44 -8.88
CA ILE A 350 -36.62 31.38 -9.47
C ILE A 350 -37.18 30.80 -10.77
N TYR A 351 -38.50 30.84 -10.94
CA TYR A 351 -39.20 30.41 -12.14
C TYR A 351 -40.15 31.48 -12.65
N GLY A 352 -39.91 31.95 -13.87
CA GLY A 352 -40.87 32.76 -14.61
C GLY A 352 -42.02 31.92 -15.16
N ASP A 353 -43.09 32.61 -15.55
CA ASP A 353 -44.27 31.99 -16.14
C ASP A 353 -44.17 31.81 -17.67
N GLY A 354 -43.15 32.41 -18.28
CA GLY A 354 -43.06 32.53 -19.73
C GLY A 354 -44.11 33.48 -20.31
N ASP A 355 -43.97 33.82 -21.58
CA ASP A 355 -44.88 34.69 -22.34
C ASP A 355 -46.07 33.94 -22.98
N GLY A 356 -46.08 32.61 -22.89
CA GLY A 356 -47.07 31.73 -23.50
C GLY A 356 -46.85 31.45 -25.00
N GLU A 357 -45.80 32.01 -25.60
CA GLU A 357 -45.40 31.79 -26.99
C GLU A 357 -44.06 31.06 -27.08
N GLU A 358 -43.01 31.61 -26.47
CA GLU A 358 -41.66 31.03 -26.40
C GLU A 358 -41.54 30.04 -25.24
N PHE A 359 -42.14 30.36 -24.09
CA PHE A 359 -42.17 29.47 -22.94
C PHE A 359 -43.56 29.46 -22.29
N THR A 360 -43.94 28.32 -21.74
CA THR A 360 -44.92 28.25 -20.64
C THR A 360 -44.19 28.26 -19.29
N TYR A 361 -44.90 28.00 -18.18
CA TYR A 361 -44.35 27.93 -16.83
C TYR A 361 -43.06 27.10 -16.75
N LEU A 362 -41.92 27.74 -16.48
CA LEU A 362 -40.61 27.09 -16.60
C LEU A 362 -40.32 26.03 -15.52
N SER A 363 -41.07 26.06 -14.42
CA SER A 363 -41.06 25.00 -13.40
C SER A 363 -41.64 23.66 -13.90
N GLY A 364 -42.31 23.68 -15.05
CA GLY A 364 -43.05 22.54 -15.62
C GLY A 364 -42.19 21.39 -16.12
N ASP A 365 -40.93 21.66 -16.50
CA ASP A 365 -39.99 20.64 -16.97
C ASP A 365 -39.06 20.18 -15.85
N LEU A 366 -38.95 18.86 -15.68
CA LEU A 366 -38.09 18.28 -14.67
C LEU A 366 -36.60 18.44 -15.02
N ASP A 367 -36.24 18.45 -16.31
CA ASP A 367 -34.84 18.68 -16.67
C ASP A 367 -34.40 20.13 -16.45
N VAL A 368 -35.27 21.12 -16.64
CA VAL A 368 -35.02 22.53 -16.29
C VAL A 368 -34.91 22.70 -14.79
N VAL A 369 -35.84 22.17 -13.99
CA VAL A 369 -35.72 22.22 -12.53
C VAL A 369 -34.45 21.50 -12.05
N GLY A 370 -34.10 20.37 -12.66
CA GLY A 370 -32.87 19.63 -12.40
C GLY A 370 -31.60 20.38 -12.79
N HIS A 371 -31.63 21.10 -13.92
CA HIS A 371 -30.56 21.97 -14.40
C HIS A 371 -30.29 23.09 -13.38
N GLU A 372 -31.33 23.84 -13.03
CA GLU A 372 -31.19 24.98 -12.12
C GLU A 372 -30.70 24.54 -10.73
N MET A 373 -31.24 23.44 -10.19
CA MET A 373 -30.79 22.93 -8.89
C MET A 373 -29.37 22.37 -8.96
N THR A 374 -28.94 21.89 -10.14
CA THR A 374 -27.56 21.45 -10.33
C THR A 374 -26.57 22.61 -10.31
N HIS A 375 -26.95 23.84 -10.68
CA HIS A 375 -26.09 25.01 -10.43
C HIS A 375 -25.77 25.18 -8.94
N GLY A 376 -26.76 24.97 -8.05
CA GLY A 376 -26.50 24.93 -6.61
C GLY A 376 -25.52 23.82 -6.22
N VAL A 377 -25.63 22.62 -6.80
CA VAL A 377 -24.64 21.55 -6.57
C VAL A 377 -23.25 21.95 -7.04
N ILE A 378 -23.14 22.61 -8.21
CA ILE A 378 -21.87 23.08 -8.77
C ILE A 378 -21.23 24.11 -7.83
N GLU A 379 -22.00 25.10 -7.34
CA GLU A 379 -21.56 26.12 -6.39
C GLU A 379 -20.97 25.51 -5.10
N TYR A 380 -21.68 24.56 -4.49
CA TYR A 380 -21.22 23.88 -3.28
C TYR A 380 -20.19 22.77 -3.54
N THR A 381 -19.61 22.67 -4.75
CA THR A 381 -18.54 21.71 -5.04
C THR A 381 -17.37 22.30 -5.83
N ALA A 382 -17.54 22.51 -7.13
CA ALA A 382 -16.45 22.93 -8.02
C ALA A 382 -16.39 24.44 -8.18
N ASP A 383 -17.51 25.12 -7.91
CA ASP A 383 -17.71 26.55 -8.06
C ASP A 383 -17.25 27.05 -9.43
N LEU A 384 -17.65 26.32 -10.50
CA LEU A 384 -17.25 26.61 -11.87
C LEU A 384 -17.64 28.05 -12.23
N ALA A 385 -16.63 28.88 -12.50
CA ALA A 385 -16.83 30.30 -12.74
C ALA A 385 -17.69 30.50 -13.99
N TYR A 386 -18.74 31.31 -13.87
CA TYR A 386 -19.79 31.46 -14.87
C TYR A 386 -19.41 32.40 -16.02
N HIS A 387 -18.31 32.09 -16.71
CA HIS A 387 -17.82 32.84 -17.87
C HIS A 387 -16.94 31.98 -18.78
N ASN A 388 -16.90 32.29 -20.07
CA ASN A 388 -16.10 31.61 -21.09
C ASN A 388 -16.26 30.07 -21.03
N GLN A 389 -15.17 29.31 -21.15
CA GLN A 389 -15.24 27.83 -21.13
C GLN A 389 -15.66 27.25 -19.78
N SER A 390 -15.29 27.85 -18.64
CA SER A 390 -15.73 27.34 -17.33
C SER A 390 -17.23 27.54 -17.15
N GLY A 391 -17.78 28.66 -17.65
CA GLY A 391 -19.23 28.92 -17.64
C GLY A 391 -19.98 28.00 -18.59
N ALA A 392 -19.47 27.80 -19.81
CA ALA A 392 -20.05 26.83 -20.73
C ALA A 392 -19.99 25.39 -20.20
N LEU A 393 -18.98 25.06 -19.38
CA LEU A 393 -18.90 23.79 -18.67
C LEU A 393 -19.88 23.72 -17.50
N ASN A 394 -20.10 24.82 -16.78
CA ASN A 394 -21.11 24.95 -15.73
C ASN A 394 -22.51 24.64 -16.31
N GLU A 395 -22.89 25.34 -17.38
CA GLU A 395 -24.11 25.09 -18.17
C GLU A 395 -24.23 23.64 -18.63
N SER A 396 -23.16 23.09 -19.20
CA SER A 396 -23.18 21.71 -19.69
C SER A 396 -23.33 20.69 -18.56
N MET A 397 -22.73 20.92 -17.39
CA MET A 397 -22.92 20.06 -16.22
C MET A 397 -24.38 20.08 -15.75
N ALA A 398 -24.98 21.27 -15.69
CA ALA A 398 -26.38 21.44 -15.34
C ALA A 398 -27.31 20.73 -16.35
N ASP A 399 -27.07 20.90 -17.66
CA ASP A 399 -27.80 20.19 -18.73
C ASP A 399 -27.68 18.66 -18.61
N VAL A 400 -26.46 18.16 -18.41
CA VAL A 400 -26.21 16.71 -18.31
C VAL A 400 -26.94 16.12 -17.10
N PHE A 401 -26.89 16.77 -15.94
CA PHE A 401 -27.62 16.29 -14.77
C PHE A 401 -29.13 16.49 -14.91
N GLY A 402 -29.61 17.55 -15.54
CA GLY A 402 -31.02 17.74 -15.87
C GLY A 402 -31.59 16.55 -16.65
N VAL A 403 -30.92 16.16 -17.74
CA VAL A 403 -31.28 14.97 -18.54
C VAL A 403 -31.18 13.68 -17.72
N LEU A 404 -30.12 13.51 -16.92
CA LEU A 404 -29.96 12.32 -16.08
C LEU A 404 -31.09 12.21 -15.04
N ILE A 405 -31.48 13.32 -14.39
CA ILE A 405 -32.58 13.38 -13.42
C ILE A 405 -33.90 13.06 -14.09
N SER A 406 -34.21 13.74 -15.20
CA SER A 406 -35.46 13.54 -15.95
C SER A 406 -35.60 12.09 -16.43
N THR A 407 -34.55 11.52 -17.01
CA THR A 407 -34.57 10.12 -17.44
C THR A 407 -34.61 9.12 -16.29
N TYR A 408 -33.97 9.42 -15.16
CA TYR A 408 -34.05 8.58 -13.96
C TYR A 408 -35.49 8.47 -13.43
N ASP A 409 -36.24 9.57 -13.43
CA ASP A 409 -37.67 9.58 -13.09
C ASP A 409 -38.52 8.90 -14.17
N LYS A 410 -38.34 9.27 -15.44
CA LYS A 410 -39.07 8.72 -16.60
C LYS A 410 -39.03 7.19 -16.66
N TYR A 411 -37.86 6.60 -16.38
CA TYR A 411 -37.67 5.15 -16.36
C TYR A 411 -37.91 4.50 -15.00
N ASN A 412 -38.39 5.27 -14.01
CA ASN A 412 -38.76 4.82 -12.67
C ASN A 412 -37.63 4.05 -11.97
N VAL A 413 -36.39 4.53 -12.12
CA VAL A 413 -35.19 3.81 -11.71
C VAL A 413 -35.14 3.62 -10.19
N ALA A 414 -35.58 4.63 -9.42
CA ALA A 414 -35.72 4.55 -7.96
C ALA A 414 -36.55 3.34 -7.50
N ASN A 415 -37.57 2.96 -8.28
CA ASN A 415 -38.46 1.84 -7.97
C ASN A 415 -38.12 0.59 -8.80
N ARG A 416 -36.82 0.31 -8.97
CA ARG A 416 -36.28 -0.87 -9.68
C ARG A 416 -36.55 -0.89 -11.19
N GLY A 417 -36.88 0.26 -11.77
CA GLY A 417 -36.87 0.43 -13.22
C GLY A 417 -35.46 0.29 -13.80
N THR A 418 -35.37 0.02 -15.11
CA THR A 418 -34.08 -0.04 -15.82
C THR A 418 -33.78 1.32 -16.42
N TRP A 419 -32.65 1.93 -16.05
CA TRP A 419 -32.21 3.20 -16.62
C TRP A 419 -31.75 3.01 -18.07
N LYS A 420 -32.66 3.20 -19.01
CA LYS A 420 -32.40 3.01 -20.44
C LYS A 420 -31.79 4.27 -21.02
N PHE A 421 -30.86 4.09 -21.95
CA PHE A 421 -30.46 5.16 -22.85
C PHE A 421 -31.43 5.20 -24.03
N ASP A 422 -32.06 6.35 -24.25
CA ASP A 422 -32.78 6.68 -25.48
C ASP A 422 -32.24 8.00 -26.01
N SER A 423 -31.91 8.04 -27.29
CA SER A 423 -31.35 9.24 -27.92
C SER A 423 -32.33 10.39 -28.03
N ALA A 424 -33.65 10.12 -27.95
CA ALA A 424 -34.68 11.15 -27.96
C ALA A 424 -34.71 11.96 -26.67
N ASP A 425 -34.23 11.39 -25.55
CA ASP A 425 -34.26 12.02 -24.23
C ASP A 425 -33.12 13.04 -24.00
N TRP A 426 -32.23 13.23 -24.97
CA TRP A 426 -31.02 14.07 -24.84
C TRP A 426 -31.25 15.48 -25.39
N VAL A 427 -32.30 16.10 -24.87
CA VAL A 427 -32.74 17.48 -25.09
C VAL A 427 -33.02 18.12 -23.73
N VAL A 428 -33.17 19.44 -23.68
CA VAL A 428 -33.50 20.20 -22.45
C VAL A 428 -34.66 21.13 -22.74
N GLY A 429 -35.65 21.17 -21.85
CA GLY A 429 -36.80 22.09 -21.92
C GLY A 429 -37.87 21.71 -22.92
N ASP A 430 -37.93 20.45 -23.39
CA ASP A 430 -38.88 20.01 -24.41
C ASP A 430 -40.34 19.97 -23.94
N ASP A 431 -40.59 19.94 -22.62
CA ASP A 431 -41.94 19.98 -22.05
C ASP A 431 -42.49 21.42 -21.92
N ILE A 432 -41.66 22.46 -22.02
CA ILE A 432 -42.05 23.86 -21.77
C ILE A 432 -41.74 24.85 -22.89
N TYR A 433 -40.79 24.53 -23.78
CA TYR A 433 -40.34 25.42 -24.84
C TYR A 433 -41.33 25.38 -26.00
N THR A 434 -41.67 26.56 -26.52
CA THR A 434 -42.56 26.79 -27.66
C THR A 434 -43.81 25.90 -27.62
N PRO A 435 -44.72 26.06 -26.63
CA PRO A 435 -45.79 25.09 -26.33
C PRO A 435 -46.76 24.80 -27.50
N ASN A 436 -46.72 25.58 -28.58
CA ASN A 436 -47.50 25.40 -29.80
C ASN A 436 -46.74 24.65 -30.92
N ILE A 437 -45.47 24.31 -30.72
CA ILE A 437 -44.62 23.54 -31.63
C ILE A 437 -44.31 22.20 -30.93
N GLN A 438 -44.49 21.09 -31.66
CA GLN A 438 -44.29 19.76 -31.08
C GLN A 438 -42.93 19.19 -31.48
N GLY A 439 -42.18 18.72 -30.49
CA GLY A 439 -40.95 17.96 -30.68
C GLY A 439 -39.71 18.82 -30.91
N ASP A 440 -39.79 20.12 -30.62
CA ASP A 440 -38.61 20.96 -30.39
C ASP A 440 -38.27 21.09 -28.89
N ALA A 441 -37.15 21.75 -28.61
CA ALA A 441 -36.56 21.89 -27.30
C ALA A 441 -35.66 23.13 -27.28
N LEU A 442 -35.26 23.59 -26.10
CA LEU A 442 -34.34 24.72 -25.97
C LEU A 442 -32.92 24.35 -26.44
N ARG A 443 -32.45 23.16 -26.09
CA ARG A 443 -31.12 22.64 -26.46
C ARG A 443 -31.17 21.16 -26.79
N SER A 444 -30.17 20.69 -27.56
CA SER A 444 -29.96 19.26 -27.80
C SER A 444 -28.53 18.88 -27.49
N LEU A 445 -28.35 17.97 -26.53
CA LEU A 445 -27.04 17.39 -26.24
C LEU A 445 -26.65 16.38 -27.33
N LYS A 446 -27.64 15.75 -27.97
CA LYS A 446 -27.42 14.84 -29.09
C LYS A 446 -26.97 15.57 -30.34
N ASP A 447 -27.56 16.70 -30.69
CA ASP A 447 -27.22 17.50 -31.87
C ASP A 447 -27.33 19.02 -31.57
N PRO A 448 -26.31 19.61 -30.94
CA PRO A 448 -26.34 21.02 -30.53
C PRO A 448 -26.64 21.99 -31.68
N THR A 449 -26.23 21.61 -32.90
CA THR A 449 -26.40 22.45 -34.09
C THR A 449 -27.86 22.66 -34.49
N LEU A 450 -28.77 21.78 -34.04
CA LEU A 450 -30.21 21.89 -34.28
C LEU A 450 -30.80 23.19 -33.71
N TYR A 451 -30.24 23.67 -32.59
CA TYR A 451 -30.67 24.89 -31.90
C TYR A 451 -29.55 25.93 -31.84
N GLY A 452 -28.67 25.94 -32.86
CA GLY A 452 -27.68 27.00 -33.05
C GLY A 452 -26.44 26.94 -32.15
N GLN A 453 -26.25 25.86 -31.38
CA GLN A 453 -25.04 25.68 -30.57
C GLN A 453 -23.93 24.93 -31.34
N PRO A 454 -22.65 25.24 -31.10
CA PRO A 454 -21.53 24.47 -31.64
C PRO A 454 -21.49 23.05 -31.06
N ALA A 455 -21.13 22.08 -31.89
CA ALA A 455 -20.88 20.69 -31.46
C ALA A 455 -19.38 20.33 -31.46
N HIS A 456 -18.54 21.22 -32.00
CA HIS A 456 -17.10 21.00 -32.12
C HIS A 456 -16.28 22.27 -31.83
N MET A 457 -15.07 22.15 -31.29
CA MET A 457 -14.18 23.28 -30.93
C MET A 457 -13.80 24.19 -32.12
N THR A 458 -13.91 23.72 -33.35
CA THR A 458 -13.70 24.56 -34.55
C THR A 458 -14.85 25.54 -34.80
N GLU A 459 -15.98 25.34 -34.13
CA GLU A 459 -17.20 26.14 -34.18
C GLU A 459 -17.36 27.00 -32.92
N TYR A 460 -16.38 26.98 -32.00
CA TYR A 460 -16.42 27.72 -30.74
C TYR A 460 -16.62 29.23 -30.99
N TYR A 461 -17.58 29.82 -30.27
CA TYR A 461 -17.87 31.25 -30.35
C TYR A 461 -16.99 32.03 -29.39
N GLU A 462 -16.05 32.80 -29.94
CA GLU A 462 -15.20 33.73 -29.20
C GLU A 462 -15.95 35.05 -28.98
N LEU A 463 -16.83 35.09 -27.98
CA LEU A 463 -17.62 36.27 -27.60
C LEU A 463 -16.96 37.07 -26.47
N ALA A 464 -17.40 38.32 -26.28
CA ALA A 464 -16.90 39.12 -25.16
C ALA A 464 -17.45 38.58 -23.82
N ASP A 465 -16.63 38.63 -22.78
CA ASP A 465 -17.03 38.25 -21.42
C ASP A 465 -17.87 39.37 -20.77
N THR A 466 -19.11 39.53 -21.26
CA THR A 466 -20.08 40.52 -20.78
C THR A 466 -21.48 39.89 -20.75
N LYS A 467 -22.37 40.46 -19.92
CA LYS A 467 -23.77 40.00 -19.84
C LYS A 467 -24.48 39.97 -21.20
N ASP A 468 -24.27 40.98 -22.05
CA ASP A 468 -24.94 41.08 -23.36
C ASP A 468 -24.46 40.02 -24.37
N GLU A 469 -23.25 39.49 -24.15
CA GLU A 469 -22.61 38.46 -24.97
C GLU A 469 -22.54 37.13 -24.22
N ASP A 470 -23.50 36.91 -23.32
CA ASP A 470 -23.69 35.66 -22.60
C ASP A 470 -22.45 35.20 -21.82
N TRP A 471 -21.75 36.15 -21.19
CA TRP A 471 -20.53 35.93 -20.41
C TRP A 471 -19.46 35.14 -21.17
N GLY A 472 -19.28 35.44 -22.46
CA GLY A 472 -18.41 34.67 -23.34
C GLY A 472 -19.09 33.44 -23.97
N GLY A 473 -20.40 33.51 -24.16
CA GLY A 473 -21.22 32.47 -24.80
C GLY A 473 -21.37 31.20 -23.97
N VAL A 474 -21.67 31.29 -22.67
CA VAL A 474 -21.78 30.12 -21.79
C VAL A 474 -22.91 29.17 -22.23
N HIS A 475 -24.10 29.68 -22.53
CA HIS A 475 -25.23 28.89 -23.02
C HIS A 475 -25.01 28.46 -24.47
N ILE A 476 -24.20 29.17 -25.24
CA ILE A 476 -23.91 28.81 -26.63
C ILE A 476 -22.89 27.67 -26.65
N ASN A 477 -21.70 27.90 -26.10
CA ASN A 477 -20.56 26.99 -26.18
C ASN A 477 -20.72 25.71 -25.35
N SER A 478 -21.73 25.61 -24.47
CA SER A 478 -22.07 24.39 -23.72
C SER A 478 -22.42 23.21 -24.63
N GLY A 479 -22.83 23.45 -25.88
CA GLY A 479 -23.07 22.43 -26.90
C GLY A 479 -21.88 21.47 -27.12
N ILE A 480 -20.64 21.96 -26.99
CA ILE A 480 -19.42 21.17 -27.21
C ILE A 480 -19.25 20.08 -26.12
N PRO A 481 -19.20 20.41 -24.82
CA PRO A 481 -19.17 19.41 -23.76
C PRO A 481 -20.48 18.59 -23.64
N ASN A 482 -21.64 19.16 -23.99
CA ASN A 482 -22.91 18.45 -24.08
C ASN A 482 -22.88 17.30 -25.09
N LYS A 483 -22.33 17.56 -26.28
CA LYS A 483 -22.13 16.54 -27.31
C LYS A 483 -21.21 15.41 -26.83
N ALA A 484 -20.14 15.76 -26.10
CA ALA A 484 -19.24 14.77 -25.51
C ALA A 484 -19.97 13.91 -24.46
N ALA A 485 -20.79 14.52 -23.59
CA ALA A 485 -21.58 13.82 -22.58
C ALA A 485 -22.57 12.82 -23.19
N TYR A 486 -23.29 13.22 -24.26
CA TYR A 486 -24.16 12.35 -25.03
C TYR A 486 -23.40 11.12 -25.57
N ASN A 487 -22.24 11.33 -26.19
CA ASN A 487 -21.42 10.26 -26.74
C ASN A 487 -20.91 9.28 -25.66
N ILE A 488 -20.57 9.81 -24.48
CA ILE A 488 -20.18 9.02 -23.31
C ILE A 488 -21.34 8.14 -22.88
N ALA A 489 -22.50 8.73 -22.56
CA ALA A 489 -23.65 7.97 -22.05
C ALA A 489 -24.21 6.97 -23.04
N LYS A 490 -24.19 7.28 -24.34
CA LYS A 490 -24.53 6.32 -25.40
C LYS A 490 -23.66 5.07 -25.35
N SER A 491 -22.40 5.22 -24.96
CA SER A 491 -21.40 4.16 -25.03
C SER A 491 -21.28 3.35 -23.73
N ILE A 492 -21.36 4.01 -22.56
CA ILE A 492 -21.17 3.36 -21.25
C ILE A 492 -22.43 3.28 -20.38
N GLY A 493 -23.54 3.87 -20.84
CA GLY A 493 -24.83 3.87 -20.15
C GLY A 493 -24.97 4.96 -19.08
N MET A 494 -26.20 5.21 -18.68
CA MET A 494 -26.60 6.36 -17.84
C MET A 494 -25.99 6.33 -16.43
N ASP A 495 -26.05 5.19 -15.73
CA ASP A 495 -25.53 5.07 -14.35
C ASP A 495 -24.02 5.35 -14.28
N LYS A 496 -23.24 4.79 -15.21
CA LYS A 496 -21.79 5.04 -15.24
C LYS A 496 -21.48 6.50 -15.55
N THR A 497 -22.19 7.11 -16.50
CA THR A 497 -22.05 8.54 -16.81
C THR A 497 -22.35 9.39 -15.58
N ALA A 498 -23.48 9.16 -14.91
CA ALA A 498 -23.87 9.91 -13.71
C ALA A 498 -22.79 9.84 -12.61
N ARG A 499 -22.25 8.66 -12.34
CA ARG A 499 -21.17 8.46 -11.35
C ARG A 499 -19.86 9.14 -11.73
N ILE A 500 -19.47 9.06 -13.00
CA ILE A 500 -18.24 9.68 -13.50
C ILE A 500 -18.35 11.21 -13.44
N TYR A 501 -19.44 11.77 -13.95
CA TYR A 501 -19.67 13.22 -13.96
C TYR A 501 -19.76 13.76 -12.52
N TYR A 502 -20.50 13.09 -11.63
CA TYR A 502 -20.61 13.51 -10.23
C TYR A 502 -19.27 13.46 -9.50
N ARG A 503 -18.49 12.39 -9.67
CA ARG A 503 -17.14 12.30 -9.07
C ARG A 503 -16.20 13.36 -9.65
N ALA A 504 -16.25 13.60 -10.96
CA ALA A 504 -15.41 14.63 -11.58
C ALA A 504 -15.73 16.02 -11.03
N LEU A 505 -17.02 16.36 -10.98
CA LEU A 505 -17.50 17.63 -10.45
C LEU A 505 -17.13 17.81 -8.96
N THR A 506 -17.27 16.77 -8.14
CA THR A 506 -17.08 16.91 -6.68
C THR A 506 -15.66 16.72 -6.17
N GLN A 507 -14.75 16.12 -6.96
CA GLN A 507 -13.41 15.73 -6.48
C GLN A 507 -12.25 16.39 -7.24
N TYR A 508 -12.45 16.80 -8.50
CA TYR A 508 -11.33 17.25 -9.35
C TYR A 508 -11.55 18.62 -9.99
N MET A 509 -12.79 18.97 -10.32
CA MET A 509 -13.07 20.28 -10.93
C MET A 509 -12.98 21.40 -9.88
N HIS A 510 -12.55 22.56 -10.34
CA HIS A 510 -12.44 23.81 -9.61
C HIS A 510 -12.81 24.99 -10.53
N ALA A 511 -12.94 26.20 -9.97
CA ALA A 511 -13.58 27.35 -10.64
C ALA A 511 -13.14 27.64 -12.09
N ASP A 512 -11.84 27.56 -12.40
CA ASP A 512 -11.27 27.84 -13.73
C ASP A 512 -11.10 26.60 -14.64
N THR A 513 -11.79 25.49 -14.34
CA THR A 513 -11.74 24.27 -15.17
C THR A 513 -12.26 24.54 -16.58
N ASN A 514 -11.40 24.39 -17.58
CA ASN A 514 -11.77 24.46 -19.01
C ASN A 514 -12.14 23.09 -19.60
N PHE A 515 -12.55 23.02 -20.87
CA PHE A 515 -13.02 21.78 -21.49
C PHE A 515 -11.96 20.67 -21.52
N GLN A 516 -10.69 21.01 -21.73
CA GLN A 516 -9.61 20.03 -21.74
C GLN A 516 -9.36 19.48 -20.33
N GLN A 517 -9.36 20.34 -19.31
CA GLN A 517 -9.23 19.92 -17.92
C GLN A 517 -10.41 19.06 -17.48
N ALA A 518 -11.63 19.37 -17.95
CA ALA A 518 -12.81 18.56 -17.70
C ALA A 518 -12.65 17.12 -18.22
N ALA A 519 -12.09 16.95 -19.41
CA ALA A 519 -11.78 15.63 -19.96
C ALA A 519 -10.79 14.85 -19.07
N TYR A 520 -9.75 15.51 -18.53
CA TYR A 520 -8.83 14.89 -17.56
C TYR A 520 -9.52 14.51 -16.25
N CYS A 521 -10.38 15.38 -15.72
CA CYS A 521 -11.14 15.12 -14.49
C CYS A 521 -12.06 13.90 -14.65
N LEU A 522 -12.74 13.78 -15.80
CA LEU A 522 -13.61 12.65 -16.10
C LEU A 522 -12.81 11.35 -16.31
N VAL A 523 -11.64 11.40 -16.95
CA VAL A 523 -10.75 10.23 -17.07
C VAL A 523 -10.25 9.78 -15.70
N GLN A 524 -9.84 10.70 -14.84
CA GLN A 524 -9.40 10.37 -13.48
C GLN A 524 -10.55 9.77 -12.67
N ALA A 525 -11.76 10.34 -12.75
CA ALA A 525 -12.96 9.79 -12.11
C ALA A 525 -13.27 8.37 -12.60
N ALA A 526 -13.16 8.11 -13.90
CA ALA A 526 -13.35 6.78 -14.46
C ALA A 526 -12.26 5.79 -14.02
N ALA A 527 -11.01 6.23 -13.92
CA ALA A 527 -9.91 5.39 -13.43
C ALA A 527 -10.10 4.98 -11.96
N ASP A 528 -10.59 5.90 -11.13
CA ASP A 528 -10.89 5.65 -9.72
C ASP A 528 -12.07 4.68 -9.54
N LEU A 529 -13.11 4.81 -10.38
CA LEU A 529 -14.33 4.00 -10.27
C LEU A 529 -14.21 2.62 -10.94
N TYR A 530 -13.51 2.53 -12.07
CA TYR A 530 -13.50 1.34 -12.94
C TYR A 530 -12.10 0.79 -13.22
N GLY A 531 -11.06 1.43 -12.70
CA GLY A 531 -9.67 1.01 -12.85
C GLY A 531 -8.94 1.64 -14.04
N LYS A 532 -7.61 1.66 -13.95
CA LYS A 532 -6.70 2.12 -15.01
C LYS A 532 -6.84 1.25 -16.26
N GLY A 533 -6.80 1.86 -17.44
CA GLY A 533 -6.98 1.14 -18.70
C GLY A 533 -8.40 0.62 -18.96
N SER A 534 -9.41 1.13 -18.24
CA SER A 534 -10.81 0.74 -18.42
C SER A 534 -11.41 1.26 -19.74
N ASN A 535 -12.49 0.62 -20.19
CA ASN A 535 -13.20 1.01 -21.41
C ASN A 535 -13.81 2.42 -21.27
N GLU A 536 -14.24 2.79 -20.06
CA GLU A 536 -14.80 4.10 -19.71
C GLU A 536 -13.81 5.22 -20.01
N ILE A 537 -12.53 5.07 -19.62
CA ILE A 537 -11.47 6.03 -19.95
C ILE A 537 -11.34 6.20 -21.47
N THR A 538 -11.33 5.09 -22.22
CA THR A 538 -11.22 5.12 -23.69
C THR A 538 -12.41 5.85 -24.31
N VAL A 539 -13.63 5.59 -23.83
CA VAL A 539 -14.85 6.24 -24.30
C VAL A 539 -14.81 7.75 -24.04
N ILE A 540 -14.38 8.18 -22.85
CA ILE A 540 -14.29 9.61 -22.50
C ILE A 540 -13.29 10.31 -23.42
N LYS A 541 -12.08 9.75 -23.56
CA LYS A 541 -11.04 10.28 -24.47
C LYS A 541 -11.58 10.46 -25.89
N ASN A 542 -12.22 9.43 -26.44
CA ASN A 542 -12.75 9.45 -27.80
C ASN A 542 -13.92 10.43 -27.94
N SER A 543 -14.76 10.57 -26.92
CA SER A 543 -15.92 11.46 -26.96
C SER A 543 -15.51 12.92 -26.96
N PHE A 544 -14.56 13.33 -26.11
CA PHE A 544 -14.00 14.68 -26.13
C PHE A 544 -13.16 14.95 -27.39
N ALA A 545 -12.37 13.97 -27.84
CA ALA A 545 -11.63 14.11 -29.10
C ALA A 545 -12.58 14.32 -30.30
N SER A 546 -13.75 13.67 -30.30
CA SER A 546 -14.76 13.82 -31.37
C SER A 546 -15.41 15.21 -31.42
N THR A 547 -15.31 16.00 -30.36
CA THR A 547 -15.78 17.40 -30.29
C THR A 547 -14.62 18.39 -30.42
N GLY A 548 -13.42 17.92 -30.80
CA GLY A 548 -12.25 18.78 -31.02
C GLY A 548 -11.54 19.21 -29.74
N VAL A 549 -11.94 18.70 -28.57
CA VAL A 549 -11.25 18.93 -27.31
C VAL A 549 -10.07 17.95 -27.23
N ALA A 550 -8.86 18.48 -27.37
CA ALA A 550 -7.65 17.66 -27.35
C ALA A 550 -7.43 17.01 -25.97
N TYR A 551 -7.24 15.69 -25.95
CA TYR A 551 -6.78 14.95 -24.76
C TYR A 551 -5.34 14.50 -24.96
N LYS A 552 -4.42 14.88 -24.06
CA LYS A 552 -3.04 14.38 -24.06
C LYS A 552 -2.87 13.41 -22.90
N GLY A 553 -2.63 12.14 -23.20
CA GLY A 553 -2.45 11.11 -22.17
C GLY A 553 -1.27 11.37 -21.23
N GLN A 554 -1.38 10.84 -20.02
CA GLN A 554 -0.31 10.94 -19.04
C GLN A 554 0.92 10.12 -19.47
N LYS A 555 2.07 10.44 -18.87
CA LYS A 555 3.28 9.65 -19.12
C LYS A 555 3.24 8.37 -18.28
N PRO A 556 3.70 7.23 -18.83
CA PRO A 556 3.76 5.99 -18.08
C PRO A 556 4.79 6.07 -16.94
N VAL A 557 4.47 5.44 -15.81
CA VAL A 557 5.33 5.38 -14.62
C VAL A 557 6.04 4.03 -14.54
N ILE A 558 7.37 4.04 -14.43
CA ILE A 558 8.18 2.85 -14.18
C ILE A 558 8.54 2.77 -12.68
N SER A 559 8.26 1.63 -12.05
CA SER A 559 8.53 1.37 -10.63
C SER A 559 9.54 0.23 -10.44
N GLY A 560 10.19 0.15 -9.27
CA GLY A 560 11.15 -0.92 -8.94
C GLY A 560 12.57 -0.73 -9.49
N VAL A 561 12.89 0.45 -10.00
CA VAL A 561 14.18 0.81 -10.62
C VAL A 561 15.19 1.42 -9.62
N THR A 562 15.16 1.00 -8.36
CA THR A 562 16.13 1.44 -7.35
C THR A 562 17.48 0.73 -7.50
N ALA A 563 18.54 1.36 -6.99
CA ALA A 563 19.89 0.79 -7.03
C ALA A 563 19.95 -0.58 -6.36
N LYS A 564 20.67 -1.53 -6.95
CA LYS A 564 20.76 -2.91 -6.43
C LYS A 564 22.20 -3.38 -6.35
N ASN A 565 22.51 -4.14 -5.29
CA ASN A 565 23.78 -4.84 -5.17
C ASN A 565 23.62 -6.28 -5.66
N VAL A 566 24.59 -6.75 -6.44
CA VAL A 566 24.68 -8.12 -6.93
C VAL A 566 26.07 -8.65 -6.59
N THR A 567 26.17 -9.79 -5.92
CA THR A 567 27.48 -10.40 -5.67
C THR A 567 28.07 -10.95 -6.98
N VAL A 568 29.36 -10.73 -7.21
CA VAL A 568 30.05 -11.21 -8.40
C VAL A 568 29.90 -12.73 -8.61
N GLY A 569 29.69 -13.12 -9.86
CA GLY A 569 29.40 -14.48 -10.31
C GLY A 569 27.93 -14.92 -10.12
N ASN A 570 27.07 -14.12 -9.47
CA ASN A 570 25.64 -14.45 -9.35
C ASN A 570 24.87 -14.04 -10.60
N VAL A 571 23.78 -14.75 -10.87
CA VAL A 571 22.83 -14.41 -11.94
C VAL A 571 22.02 -13.18 -11.54
N PHE A 572 21.77 -12.27 -12.50
CA PHE A 572 20.93 -11.09 -12.31
C PHE A 572 19.90 -11.00 -13.45
N ASP A 573 18.62 -11.14 -13.10
CA ASP A 573 17.51 -10.84 -14.02
C ASP A 573 17.27 -9.34 -14.05
N THR A 574 17.40 -8.76 -15.25
CA THR A 574 17.27 -7.31 -15.46
C THR A 574 15.83 -6.83 -15.32
N LYS A 575 14.80 -7.68 -15.49
CA LYS A 575 13.39 -7.27 -15.38
C LYS A 575 12.75 -7.63 -14.05
N ALA A 576 13.40 -8.46 -13.24
CA ALA A 576 12.88 -8.88 -11.95
C ALA A 576 12.56 -7.68 -11.03
N GLY A 577 11.30 -7.59 -10.62
CA GLY A 577 10.79 -6.55 -9.71
C GLY A 577 10.60 -5.17 -10.34
N VAL A 578 10.71 -5.04 -11.67
CA VAL A 578 10.44 -3.79 -12.39
C VAL A 578 9.07 -3.85 -13.04
N THR A 579 8.24 -2.85 -12.78
CA THR A 579 6.88 -2.74 -13.33
C THR A 579 6.70 -1.40 -14.03
N ALA A 580 5.75 -1.33 -14.95
CA ALA A 580 5.35 -0.08 -15.59
C ALA A 580 3.83 -0.05 -15.71
N ALA A 581 3.25 1.10 -15.43
CA ALA A 581 1.81 1.33 -15.53
C ALA A 581 1.52 2.76 -15.97
N ASP A 582 0.35 2.93 -16.56
CA ASP A 582 -0.17 4.17 -17.10
C ASP A 582 -1.65 4.31 -16.73
N LEU A 583 -2.16 5.53 -16.62
CA LEU A 583 -3.56 5.75 -16.22
C LEU A 583 -4.51 5.26 -17.32
N GLU A 584 -4.20 5.57 -18.57
CA GLU A 584 -5.00 5.31 -19.76
C GLU A 584 -4.80 3.89 -20.32
N ASP A 585 -3.60 3.31 -20.18
CA ASP A 585 -3.30 1.97 -20.72
C ASP A 585 -3.26 0.84 -19.67
N GLY A 586 -3.31 1.17 -18.37
CA GLY A 586 -3.16 0.18 -17.31
C GLY A 586 -1.73 -0.38 -17.24
N SER A 587 -1.56 -1.71 -17.21
CA SER A 587 -0.23 -2.31 -17.05
C SER A 587 0.56 -2.35 -18.37
N LEU A 588 1.72 -1.70 -18.37
CA LEU A 588 2.68 -1.68 -19.48
C LEU A 588 3.94 -2.49 -19.21
N THR A 589 3.94 -3.31 -18.16
CA THR A 589 5.13 -4.05 -17.68
C THR A 589 5.76 -4.93 -18.76
N SER A 590 4.95 -5.56 -19.63
CA SER A 590 5.43 -6.38 -20.74
C SER A 590 6.14 -5.55 -21.84
N LYS A 591 5.82 -4.26 -21.96
CA LYS A 591 6.40 -3.32 -22.95
C LYS A 591 7.73 -2.71 -22.49
N ILE A 592 8.22 -3.02 -21.28
CA ILE A 592 9.50 -2.50 -20.78
C ILE A 592 10.66 -3.00 -21.65
N ALA A 593 11.37 -2.06 -22.27
CA ALA A 593 12.64 -2.28 -22.93
C ALA A 593 13.78 -1.95 -21.96
N VAL A 594 14.81 -2.81 -21.91
CA VAL A 594 16.00 -2.60 -21.09
C VAL A 594 17.20 -2.44 -22.01
N SER A 595 17.95 -1.35 -21.85
CA SER A 595 19.21 -1.10 -22.56
C SER A 595 20.37 -0.91 -21.57
N GLY A 596 21.61 -0.97 -22.08
CA GLY A 596 22.81 -1.04 -21.26
C GLY A 596 23.33 -2.47 -21.10
N THR A 597 24.51 -2.61 -20.52
CA THR A 597 25.15 -3.91 -20.30
C THR A 597 25.57 -4.04 -18.84
N ILE A 598 25.42 -5.24 -18.31
CA ILE A 598 25.94 -5.64 -17.00
C ILE A 598 26.82 -6.86 -17.18
N ASN A 599 27.99 -6.85 -16.54
CA ASN A 599 28.84 -8.03 -16.43
C ASN A 599 28.86 -8.48 -14.97
N THR A 600 28.06 -9.49 -14.64
CA THR A 600 28.00 -10.00 -13.26
C THR A 600 29.27 -10.75 -12.83
N ASN A 601 30.21 -11.01 -13.75
CA ASN A 601 31.49 -11.65 -13.46
C ASN A 601 32.62 -10.65 -13.19
N LYS A 602 32.31 -9.36 -13.05
CA LYS A 602 33.31 -8.32 -12.75
C LYS A 602 32.73 -7.32 -11.78
N VAL A 603 33.43 -7.10 -10.66
CA VAL A 603 33.09 -6.02 -9.72
C VAL A 603 33.11 -4.68 -10.42
N GLY A 604 32.06 -3.88 -10.18
CA GLY A 604 31.90 -2.60 -10.84
C GLY A 604 30.49 -2.04 -10.72
N LYS A 605 30.35 -0.81 -11.18
CA LYS A 605 29.07 -0.11 -11.28
C LYS A 605 28.58 -0.18 -12.72
N TYR A 606 27.39 -0.72 -12.91
CA TYR A 606 26.74 -0.86 -14.21
C TYR A 606 25.44 -0.06 -14.21
N THR A 607 25.09 0.54 -15.35
CA THR A 607 23.85 1.29 -15.49
C THR A 607 22.99 0.61 -16.55
N LEU A 608 21.77 0.26 -16.18
CA LEU A 608 20.72 -0.19 -17.09
C LEU A 608 19.69 0.92 -17.24
N THR A 609 19.16 1.10 -18.44
CA THR A 609 18.09 2.08 -18.70
C THR A 609 16.82 1.34 -19.06
N TYR A 610 15.76 1.62 -18.31
CA TYR A 610 14.43 1.04 -18.50
C TYR A 610 13.56 2.04 -19.23
N THR A 611 12.99 1.63 -20.35
CA THR A 611 12.20 2.49 -21.23
C THR A 611 10.85 1.85 -21.48
N VAL A 612 9.80 2.67 -21.44
CA VAL A 612 8.45 2.27 -21.82
C VAL A 612 7.79 3.39 -22.62
N THR A 613 6.97 3.00 -23.60
CA THR A 613 6.14 3.92 -24.41
C THR A 613 4.69 3.44 -24.33
N ASP A 614 3.77 4.36 -24.06
CA ASP A 614 2.33 4.12 -23.99
C ASP A 614 1.67 4.14 -25.40
N SER A 615 0.35 4.01 -25.48
CA SER A 615 -0.43 4.06 -26.73
C SER A 615 -0.56 5.46 -27.32
N ASP A 616 -0.49 6.50 -26.49
CA ASP A 616 -0.53 7.92 -26.88
C ASP A 616 0.83 8.43 -27.39
N GLY A 617 1.88 7.60 -27.33
CA GLY A 617 3.23 7.88 -27.82
C GLY A 617 4.16 8.53 -26.79
N ASN A 618 3.70 8.72 -25.54
CA ASN A 618 4.56 9.22 -24.48
C ASN A 618 5.60 8.17 -24.07
N LYS A 619 6.83 8.62 -23.89
CA LYS A 619 7.98 7.77 -23.56
C LYS A 619 8.63 8.21 -22.25
N VAL A 620 8.88 7.24 -21.37
CA VAL A 620 9.66 7.43 -20.13
C VAL A 620 10.88 6.53 -20.14
N SER A 621 12.00 7.03 -19.61
CA SER A 621 13.25 6.28 -19.47
C SER A 621 13.91 6.57 -18.13
N ILE A 622 14.16 5.52 -17.32
CA ILE A 622 14.77 5.66 -15.98
C ILE A 622 16.05 4.82 -15.90
N PRO A 623 17.20 5.41 -15.49
CA PRO A 623 18.41 4.67 -15.23
C PRO A 623 18.35 3.96 -13.88
N ARG A 624 18.83 2.71 -13.83
CA ARG A 624 19.05 1.92 -12.62
C ARG A 624 20.52 1.58 -12.50
N VAL A 625 21.09 1.83 -11.33
CA VAL A 625 22.46 1.45 -11.01
C VAL A 625 22.47 0.03 -10.41
N ILE A 626 23.30 -0.83 -10.97
CA ILE A 626 23.62 -2.14 -10.41
C ILE A 626 25.08 -2.15 -9.96
N ASN A 627 25.32 -2.32 -8.67
CA ASN A 627 26.65 -2.48 -8.12
C ASN A 627 26.97 -3.97 -8.03
N VAL A 628 27.87 -4.45 -8.88
CA VAL A 628 28.44 -5.79 -8.73
C VAL A 628 29.54 -5.70 -7.67
N VAL A 629 29.35 -6.39 -6.54
CA VAL A 629 30.21 -6.33 -5.36
C VAL A 629 31.00 -7.61 -5.17
N ALA A 630 32.21 -7.48 -4.61
CA ALA A 630 33.12 -8.58 -4.38
C ALA A 630 32.52 -9.62 -3.42
N ARG A 631 32.95 -10.88 -3.54
CA ARG A 631 32.58 -11.92 -2.58
C ARG A 631 33.25 -11.69 -1.22
N ASN A 632 32.57 -12.07 -0.15
CA ASN A 632 33.19 -12.11 1.16
C ASN A 632 33.83 -13.49 1.38
N VAL A 633 35.10 -13.63 1.01
CA VAL A 633 35.83 -14.91 1.13
C VAL A 633 36.32 -15.12 2.57
N GLN A 634 35.83 -16.18 3.19
CA GLN A 634 36.24 -16.65 4.52
C GLN A 634 37.48 -17.54 4.44
N ILE A 635 38.39 -17.42 5.40
CA ILE A 635 39.58 -18.28 5.50
C ILE A 635 39.46 -19.10 6.78
N ASN A 636 39.32 -20.42 6.64
CA ASN A 636 39.28 -21.34 7.76
C ASN A 636 40.58 -22.13 7.81
N ALA A 637 41.19 -22.20 8.99
CA ALA A 637 42.41 -22.97 9.21
C ALA A 637 42.08 -24.33 9.82
N LEU A 638 42.24 -25.40 9.05
CA LEU A 638 42.23 -26.78 9.56
C LEU A 638 43.69 -27.25 9.67
N ILE A 639 44.40 -26.61 10.60
CA ILE A 639 45.83 -26.81 10.85
C ILE A 639 46.00 -27.57 12.16
N GLY A 640 46.61 -28.76 12.10
CA GLY A 640 46.99 -29.52 13.28
C GLY A 640 48.42 -29.27 13.72
N THR A 641 48.76 -29.76 14.92
CA THR A 641 50.15 -29.72 15.43
C THR A 641 51.11 -30.58 14.61
N ASP A 642 50.58 -31.61 13.95
CA ASP A 642 51.27 -32.46 12.99
C ASP A 642 50.31 -32.93 11.88
N ARG A 643 50.77 -33.85 11.03
CA ARG A 643 49.98 -34.45 9.94
C ARG A 643 48.78 -35.26 10.44
N TYR A 644 48.91 -35.91 11.59
CA TYR A 644 47.85 -36.75 12.17
C TYR A 644 46.72 -35.87 12.71
N ASP A 645 47.05 -34.82 13.47
CA ASP A 645 46.06 -33.85 13.97
C ASP A 645 45.42 -33.06 12.81
N THR A 646 46.18 -32.76 11.74
CA THR A 646 45.61 -32.12 10.53
C THR A 646 44.55 -33.00 9.88
N ALA A 647 44.82 -34.30 9.70
CA ALA A 647 43.83 -35.25 9.17
C ALA A 647 42.59 -35.36 10.08
N VAL A 648 42.77 -35.32 11.41
CA VAL A 648 41.67 -35.29 12.38
C VAL A 648 40.83 -34.01 12.25
N ARG A 649 41.45 -32.84 12.07
CA ARG A 649 40.73 -31.57 11.89
C ARG A 649 39.98 -31.51 10.57
N LEU A 650 40.55 -32.05 9.49
CA LEU A 650 39.86 -32.22 8.20
C LEU A 650 38.64 -33.12 8.36
N SER A 651 38.78 -34.22 9.11
CA SER A 651 37.66 -35.10 9.43
C SER A 651 36.57 -34.36 10.20
N LYS A 652 36.90 -33.69 11.31
CA LYS A 652 35.94 -32.91 12.10
C LYS A 652 35.26 -31.79 11.32
N GLY A 653 35.97 -31.18 10.38
CA GLY A 653 35.44 -30.12 9.53
C GLY A 653 34.41 -30.60 8.50
N GLN A 654 34.35 -31.91 8.22
CA GLN A 654 33.47 -32.49 7.19
C GLN A 654 32.47 -33.54 7.73
N PHE A 655 32.84 -34.28 8.77
CA PHE A 655 32.11 -35.46 9.24
C PHE A 655 31.71 -35.31 10.70
N THR A 656 30.41 -35.27 10.96
CA THR A 656 29.88 -35.44 12.32
C THR A 656 30.04 -36.90 12.76
N THR A 657 29.71 -37.84 11.88
CA THR A 657 29.84 -39.30 12.05
C THR A 657 30.34 -39.93 10.74
N ALA A 658 31.02 -41.06 10.81
CA ALA A 658 31.38 -41.86 9.65
C ALA A 658 31.40 -43.34 10.00
N ASN A 659 30.62 -44.15 9.29
CA ASN A 659 30.57 -45.60 9.53
C ASN A 659 31.88 -46.31 9.12
N THR A 660 32.61 -45.72 8.17
CA THR A 660 33.89 -46.20 7.66
C THR A 660 34.94 -45.13 7.82
N VAL A 661 36.16 -45.51 8.20
CA VAL A 661 37.36 -44.67 8.15
C VAL A 661 38.40 -45.29 7.24
N MET A 662 39.09 -44.46 6.46
CA MET A 662 40.26 -44.89 5.69
C MET A 662 41.51 -44.63 6.51
N ILE A 663 42.43 -45.59 6.55
CA ILE A 663 43.67 -45.51 7.33
C ILE A 663 44.86 -45.64 6.39
N ALA A 664 45.72 -44.62 6.35
CA ALA A 664 46.97 -44.63 5.58
C ALA A 664 48.16 -44.28 6.48
N ASN A 665 49.36 -44.74 6.14
CA ASN A 665 50.56 -44.40 6.90
C ASN A 665 50.97 -42.95 6.65
N GLY A 666 51.06 -42.15 7.73
CA GLY A 666 51.45 -40.74 7.67
C GLY A 666 52.90 -40.52 7.20
N GLY A 667 53.78 -41.51 7.34
CA GLY A 667 55.17 -41.49 6.88
C GLY A 667 55.41 -42.13 5.50
N ALA A 668 54.40 -42.75 4.89
CA ALA A 668 54.53 -43.45 3.60
C ALA A 668 53.37 -43.11 2.66
N LEU A 669 53.53 -42.02 1.91
CA LEU A 669 52.47 -41.41 1.09
C LEU A 669 52.05 -42.26 -0.11
N ALA A 670 52.97 -43.05 -0.66
CA ALA A 670 52.79 -43.77 -1.93
C ALA A 670 51.53 -44.67 -1.97
N ASP A 671 51.25 -45.40 -0.90
CA ASP A 671 50.09 -46.29 -0.81
C ASP A 671 48.77 -45.50 -0.74
N GLY A 672 48.79 -44.26 -0.24
CA GLY A 672 47.60 -43.42 -0.12
C GLY A 672 47.18 -42.70 -1.40
N LEU A 673 48.05 -42.57 -2.40
CA LEU A 673 47.81 -41.76 -3.61
C LEU A 673 46.51 -42.09 -4.34
N ALA A 674 46.12 -43.36 -4.34
CA ALA A 674 44.91 -43.85 -5.00
C ALA A 674 43.70 -44.00 -4.06
N ALA A 675 43.82 -43.62 -2.79
CA ALA A 675 42.78 -43.85 -1.78
C ALA A 675 41.59 -42.88 -1.88
N THR A 676 41.79 -41.68 -2.43
CA THR A 676 40.75 -40.62 -2.43
C THR A 676 39.43 -41.05 -3.09
N PRO A 677 39.42 -41.71 -4.26
CA PRO A 677 38.16 -42.16 -4.87
C PRO A 677 37.37 -43.14 -4.01
N LEU A 678 38.06 -44.11 -3.41
CA LEU A 678 37.45 -45.07 -2.49
C LEU A 678 36.92 -44.37 -1.23
N ALA A 679 37.73 -43.51 -0.61
CA ALA A 679 37.36 -42.74 0.57
C ALA A 679 36.11 -41.89 0.33
N THR A 680 36.07 -41.20 -0.82
CA THR A 680 34.96 -40.34 -1.25
C THR A 680 33.68 -41.15 -1.41
N PHE A 681 33.74 -42.30 -2.11
CA PHE A 681 32.57 -43.16 -2.29
C PHE A 681 32.03 -43.70 -0.97
N LYS A 682 32.91 -44.12 -0.06
CA LYS A 682 32.52 -44.61 1.28
C LYS A 682 32.09 -43.47 2.23
N LYS A 683 32.16 -42.21 1.79
CA LYS A 683 31.95 -41.01 2.63
C LYS A 683 32.79 -41.09 3.91
N ALA A 684 34.04 -41.49 3.76
CA ALA A 684 34.96 -41.77 4.84
C ALA A 684 36.08 -40.73 4.88
N PRO A 685 36.46 -40.22 6.07
CA PRO A 685 37.69 -39.45 6.20
C PRO A 685 38.91 -40.36 5.98
N LEU A 686 39.97 -39.77 5.41
CA LEU A 686 41.29 -40.40 5.36
C LEU A 686 42.10 -39.93 6.56
N LEU A 687 42.19 -40.80 7.56
CA LEU A 687 42.98 -40.60 8.76
C LEU A 687 44.35 -41.25 8.62
N LEU A 688 45.30 -40.74 9.39
CA LEU A 688 46.69 -41.15 9.30
C LEU A 688 47.11 -41.97 10.53
N THR A 689 47.96 -42.96 10.31
CA THR A 689 48.57 -43.83 11.33
C THR A 689 50.08 -43.80 11.24
N GLU A 690 50.78 -44.12 12.33
CA GLU A 690 52.17 -44.56 12.23
C GLU A 690 52.24 -46.00 11.72
N ALA A 691 53.45 -46.48 11.40
CA ALA A 691 53.64 -47.84 10.88
C ALA A 691 53.09 -48.91 11.84
N SER A 692 53.31 -48.76 13.15
CA SER A 692 52.99 -49.79 14.14
C SER A 692 51.92 -49.39 15.16
N SER A 693 51.39 -48.16 15.14
CA SER A 693 50.37 -47.73 16.10
C SER A 693 49.51 -46.58 15.58
N LEU A 694 48.27 -46.50 16.08
CA LEU A 694 47.41 -45.32 15.87
C LEU A 694 47.81 -44.20 16.87
N PRO A 695 48.12 -42.98 16.39
CA PRO A 695 48.28 -41.82 17.26
C PRO A 695 47.00 -41.53 18.06
N GLU A 696 47.16 -40.98 19.26
CA GLU A 696 46.03 -40.81 20.20
C GLU A 696 44.93 -39.90 19.62
N GLY A 697 45.30 -38.85 18.90
CA GLY A 697 44.34 -37.99 18.18
C GLY A 697 43.52 -38.77 17.15
N THR A 698 44.16 -39.65 16.39
CA THR A 698 43.49 -40.52 15.41
C THR A 698 42.55 -41.51 16.09
N LYS A 699 42.97 -42.14 17.21
CA LYS A 699 42.11 -43.03 18.01
C LYS A 699 40.86 -42.30 18.51
N GLY A 700 41.06 -41.11 19.07
CA GLY A 700 39.98 -40.25 19.55
C GLY A 700 38.99 -39.90 18.45
N GLU A 701 39.47 -39.59 17.25
CA GLU A 701 38.63 -39.26 16.11
C GLU A 701 37.83 -40.45 15.59
N ILE A 702 38.44 -41.64 15.46
CA ILE A 702 37.73 -42.87 15.07
C ILE A 702 36.60 -43.18 16.05
N LYS A 703 36.86 -43.03 17.36
CA LYS A 703 35.84 -43.18 18.41
C LYS A 703 34.75 -42.12 18.30
N ARG A 704 35.11 -40.86 18.09
CA ARG A 704 34.15 -39.74 17.92
C ARG A 704 33.23 -39.96 16.72
N LEU A 705 33.77 -40.44 15.61
CA LEU A 705 33.00 -40.73 14.39
C LEU A 705 32.04 -41.91 14.55
N GLY A 706 32.24 -42.76 15.56
CA GLY A 706 31.47 -43.98 15.78
C GLY A 706 31.74 -45.07 14.75
N ALA A 707 32.93 -45.08 14.14
CA ALA A 707 33.24 -45.94 13.01
C ALA A 707 33.20 -47.44 13.39
N LYS A 708 32.54 -48.23 12.54
CA LYS A 708 32.46 -49.70 12.68
C LYS A 708 33.31 -50.44 11.65
N ASN A 709 33.69 -49.75 10.57
CA ASN A 709 34.51 -50.27 9.51
C ASN A 709 35.80 -49.44 9.39
N ALA A 710 36.91 -50.09 9.13
CA ALA A 710 38.15 -49.43 8.75
C ALA A 710 38.75 -50.10 7.51
N ILE A 711 39.19 -49.30 6.55
CA ILE A 711 39.92 -49.77 5.39
C ILE A 711 41.35 -49.25 5.48
N ILE A 712 42.29 -50.16 5.73
CA ILE A 712 43.72 -49.87 5.74
C ILE A 712 44.22 -49.91 4.31
N VAL A 713 44.86 -48.83 3.87
CA VAL A 713 45.48 -48.72 2.56
C VAL A 713 46.99 -48.88 2.73
N GLY A 714 47.53 -49.97 2.17
CA GLY A 714 48.93 -50.37 2.28
C GLY A 714 49.11 -51.77 2.89
N GLY A 715 50.18 -52.43 2.47
CA GLY A 715 50.56 -53.76 2.95
C GLY A 715 50.98 -53.77 4.43
N SER A 716 51.14 -54.97 5.01
CA SER A 716 51.56 -55.13 6.41
C SER A 716 52.97 -54.61 6.72
N GLY A 717 53.81 -54.44 5.69
CA GLY A 717 55.13 -53.82 5.79
C GLY A 717 55.09 -52.30 5.95
N VAL A 718 53.99 -51.65 5.58
CA VAL A 718 53.80 -50.19 5.68
C VAL A 718 52.85 -49.85 6.82
N VAL A 719 51.81 -50.64 7.06
CA VAL A 719 50.93 -50.52 8.22
C VAL A 719 50.86 -51.88 8.90
N ASN A 720 51.56 -52.06 10.02
CA ASN A 720 51.66 -53.34 10.71
C ASN A 720 50.31 -53.79 11.29
N ASP A 721 50.18 -55.09 11.55
CA ASP A 721 48.94 -55.68 12.08
C ASP A 721 48.63 -55.24 13.52
N SER A 722 49.57 -54.61 14.23
CA SER A 722 49.30 -53.92 15.50
C SER A 722 48.28 -52.80 15.35
N VAL A 723 48.24 -52.10 14.21
CA VAL A 723 47.20 -51.08 13.92
C VAL A 723 45.81 -51.71 13.83
N ILE A 724 45.70 -52.95 13.33
CA ILE A 724 44.43 -53.69 13.33
C ILE A 724 43.96 -53.98 14.76
N LYS A 725 44.89 -54.28 15.67
CA LYS A 725 44.59 -54.47 17.10
C LYS A 725 44.09 -53.17 17.72
N ASP A 726 44.74 -52.04 17.43
CA ASP A 726 44.30 -50.73 17.90
C ASP A 726 42.88 -50.39 17.39
N LEU A 727 42.59 -50.62 16.11
CA LEU A 727 41.25 -50.40 15.54
C LEU A 727 40.17 -51.24 16.22
N LYS A 728 40.43 -52.53 16.43
CA LYS A 728 39.50 -53.45 17.11
C LYS A 728 39.26 -53.03 18.56
N ALA A 729 40.29 -52.56 19.26
CA ALA A 729 40.16 -52.06 20.63
C ALA A 729 39.26 -50.82 20.74
N LEU A 730 39.11 -50.04 19.66
CA LEU A 730 38.21 -48.89 19.58
C LEU A 730 36.76 -49.26 19.21
N GLY A 731 36.47 -50.55 19.02
CA GLY A 731 35.13 -51.04 18.65
C GLY A 731 34.86 -51.03 17.14
N VAL A 732 35.91 -50.96 16.31
CA VAL A 732 35.83 -51.21 14.86
C VAL A 732 35.73 -52.73 14.65
N THR A 733 34.57 -53.19 14.20
CA THR A 733 34.27 -54.63 14.09
C THR A 733 34.75 -55.24 12.78
N ASN A 734 34.84 -54.44 11.72
CA ASN A 734 35.27 -54.88 10.40
C ASN A 734 36.50 -54.10 9.95
N VAL A 735 37.62 -54.80 9.76
CA VAL A 735 38.87 -54.18 9.29
C VAL A 735 39.28 -54.89 8.01
N GLU A 736 39.30 -54.13 6.92
CA GLU A 736 39.73 -54.59 5.60
C GLU A 736 41.07 -53.95 5.26
N ARG A 737 41.97 -54.71 4.63
CA ARG A 737 43.28 -54.22 4.19
C ARG A 737 43.39 -54.35 2.69
N ILE A 738 43.75 -53.26 2.03
CA ILE A 738 43.98 -53.19 0.58
C ILE A 738 45.42 -52.72 0.37
N GLY A 739 46.31 -53.62 -0.05
CA GLY A 739 47.72 -53.31 -0.26
C GLY A 739 48.42 -54.34 -1.13
N GLY A 740 49.29 -53.86 -2.03
CA GLY A 740 50.09 -54.68 -2.93
C GLY A 740 51.53 -54.84 -2.46
N LYS A 741 52.38 -55.46 -3.30
CA LYS A 741 53.82 -55.58 -3.04
C LYS A 741 54.57 -54.24 -3.20
N ASP A 742 54.03 -53.35 -4.01
CA ASP A 742 54.54 -52.03 -4.29
C ASP A 742 53.38 -51.04 -4.52
N ARG A 743 53.70 -49.77 -4.73
CA ARG A 743 52.71 -48.69 -4.95
C ARG A 743 51.80 -48.95 -6.16
N TYR A 744 52.30 -49.61 -7.20
CA TYR A 744 51.55 -49.89 -8.42
C TYR A 744 50.51 -50.96 -8.14
N GLU A 745 50.90 -52.05 -7.50
CA GLU A 745 49.99 -53.12 -7.09
C GLU A 745 49.01 -52.62 -6.02
N THR A 746 49.42 -51.76 -5.07
CA THR A 746 48.47 -51.12 -4.13
C THR A 746 47.41 -50.31 -4.87
N SER A 747 47.80 -49.45 -5.84
CA SER A 747 46.83 -48.68 -6.63
C SER A 747 45.89 -49.57 -7.46
N LEU A 748 46.40 -50.69 -7.98
CA LEU A 748 45.61 -51.69 -8.69
C LEU A 748 44.60 -52.38 -7.78
N GLU A 749 45.00 -52.81 -6.59
CA GLU A 749 44.09 -53.48 -5.65
C GLU A 749 43.00 -52.52 -5.15
N ILE A 750 43.31 -51.23 -4.98
CA ILE A 750 42.28 -50.22 -4.70
C ILE A 750 41.32 -50.07 -5.88
N ALA A 751 41.84 -50.02 -7.12
CA ALA A 751 41.01 -49.89 -8.31
C ALA A 751 40.07 -51.10 -8.52
N LYS A 752 40.59 -52.33 -8.34
CA LYS A 752 39.78 -53.56 -8.32
C LYS A 752 38.75 -53.57 -7.21
N TYR A 753 39.13 -53.08 -6.02
CA TYR A 753 38.20 -52.99 -4.91
C TYR A 753 37.05 -52.02 -5.22
N ILE A 754 37.35 -50.87 -5.81
CA ILE A 754 36.36 -49.90 -6.26
C ILE A 754 35.44 -50.57 -7.29
N ASP A 755 36.01 -51.20 -8.32
CA ASP A 755 35.26 -51.85 -9.39
C ASP A 755 34.29 -52.91 -8.85
N LYS A 756 34.80 -53.78 -7.99
CA LYS A 756 34.03 -54.89 -7.41
C LYS A 756 32.98 -54.45 -6.38
N ASN A 757 33.29 -53.47 -5.53
CA ASN A 757 32.52 -53.21 -4.31
C ASN A 757 31.90 -51.80 -4.23
N CYS A 758 32.18 -50.94 -5.21
CA CYS A 758 31.75 -49.54 -5.18
C CYS A 758 30.99 -49.15 -6.45
N TYR A 759 31.68 -49.10 -7.59
CA TYR A 759 31.12 -48.75 -8.88
C TYR A 759 32.01 -49.29 -9.99
N GLU A 760 31.39 -49.66 -11.12
CA GLU A 760 32.11 -50.10 -12.33
C GLU A 760 33.12 -49.03 -12.77
N VAL A 761 34.37 -49.44 -12.93
CA VAL A 761 35.46 -48.55 -13.33
C VAL A 761 35.50 -48.44 -14.85
N SER A 762 34.71 -47.49 -15.37
CA SER A 762 34.72 -47.11 -16.78
C SER A 762 35.62 -45.91 -17.09
N LYS A 763 36.16 -45.24 -16.07
CA LYS A 763 37.06 -44.09 -16.20
C LYS A 763 38.25 -44.19 -15.24
N VAL A 764 39.45 -43.92 -15.74
CA VAL A 764 40.67 -44.01 -14.95
C VAL A 764 41.55 -42.77 -15.06
N VAL A 765 42.29 -42.51 -13.98
CA VAL A 765 43.39 -41.57 -13.94
C VAL A 765 44.68 -42.37 -13.95
N ILE A 766 45.57 -42.06 -14.90
CA ILE A 766 46.90 -42.66 -15.00
C ILE A 766 47.91 -41.61 -14.55
N SER A 767 48.70 -41.93 -13.52
CA SER A 767 49.76 -41.05 -13.03
C SER A 767 51.01 -41.84 -12.67
N ASN A 768 52.16 -41.19 -12.67
CA ASN A 768 53.41 -41.85 -12.32
C ASN A 768 53.43 -42.18 -10.82
N GLY A 769 53.85 -43.39 -10.44
CA GLY A 769 53.92 -43.79 -9.03
C GLY A 769 54.88 -42.95 -8.17
N HIS A 770 55.86 -42.31 -8.78
CA HIS A 770 56.79 -41.36 -8.17
C HIS A 770 56.40 -39.88 -8.42
N GLY A 771 55.33 -39.64 -9.18
CA GLY A 771 54.75 -38.32 -9.46
C GLY A 771 53.64 -37.93 -8.47
N GLU A 772 53.96 -37.95 -7.17
CA GLU A 772 52.95 -37.83 -6.08
C GLU A 772 52.08 -36.56 -6.20
N ALA A 773 52.67 -35.43 -6.58
CA ALA A 773 51.95 -34.17 -6.74
C ALA A 773 50.97 -34.18 -7.92
N ASP A 774 51.28 -34.92 -8.99
CA ASP A 774 50.41 -35.08 -10.15
C ASP A 774 49.18 -35.92 -9.76
N ALA A 775 49.39 -37.05 -9.08
CA ALA A 775 48.32 -37.90 -8.57
C ALA A 775 47.41 -37.16 -7.57
N LEU A 776 47.97 -36.33 -6.69
CA LEU A 776 47.20 -35.56 -5.72
C LEU A 776 46.49 -34.35 -6.32
N SER A 777 47.03 -33.76 -7.39
CA SER A 777 46.37 -32.64 -8.10
C SER A 777 45.00 -33.04 -8.64
N ILE A 778 44.85 -34.30 -9.06
CA ILE A 778 43.60 -34.86 -9.62
C ILE A 778 42.77 -35.64 -8.59
N ALA A 779 43.30 -35.91 -7.39
CA ALA A 779 42.66 -36.82 -6.43
C ALA A 779 41.22 -36.42 -6.08
N SER A 780 40.97 -35.12 -5.84
CA SER A 780 39.63 -34.60 -5.54
C SER A 780 38.66 -34.76 -6.70
N VAL A 781 39.12 -34.54 -7.93
CA VAL A 781 38.35 -34.75 -9.17
C VAL A 781 38.06 -36.23 -9.35
N ALA A 782 39.06 -37.10 -9.18
CA ALA A 782 38.92 -38.54 -9.33
C ALA A 782 37.88 -39.10 -8.35
N GLY A 783 37.88 -38.61 -7.09
CA GLY A 783 36.84 -38.98 -6.13
C GLY A 783 35.45 -38.45 -6.46
N ARG A 784 35.35 -37.17 -6.87
CA ARG A 784 34.07 -36.55 -7.26
C ARG A 784 33.44 -37.24 -8.48
N ASP A 785 34.27 -37.53 -9.49
CA ASP A 785 33.83 -37.96 -10.82
C ASP A 785 33.91 -39.48 -11.02
N LYS A 786 34.11 -40.24 -9.93
CA LYS A 786 34.17 -41.71 -9.89
C LYS A 786 35.21 -42.27 -10.85
N MET A 787 36.44 -41.80 -10.74
CA MET A 787 37.59 -42.30 -11.50
C MET A 787 38.54 -43.03 -10.56
N ALA A 788 38.92 -44.27 -10.89
CA ALA A 788 39.99 -44.94 -10.15
C ALA A 788 41.35 -44.31 -10.53
N ILE A 789 42.23 -44.14 -9.55
CA ILE A 789 43.61 -43.70 -9.79
C ILE A 789 44.50 -44.93 -9.87
N VAL A 790 45.21 -45.07 -10.97
CA VAL A 790 46.10 -46.19 -11.25
C VAL A 790 47.50 -45.63 -11.49
N LEU A 791 48.47 -46.18 -10.76
CA LEU A 791 49.86 -45.73 -10.84
C LEU A 791 50.64 -46.56 -11.86
N VAL A 792 51.53 -45.90 -12.59
CA VAL A 792 52.38 -46.50 -13.63
C VAL A 792 53.82 -46.02 -13.51
N GLU A 793 54.72 -46.71 -14.21
CA GLU A 793 56.08 -46.23 -14.42
C GLU A 793 56.12 -45.18 -15.53
N LYS A 794 57.25 -44.48 -15.68
CA LYS A 794 57.38 -43.42 -16.69
C LYS A 794 57.09 -43.91 -18.10
N ASP A 795 57.74 -45.01 -18.49
CA ASP A 795 57.73 -45.50 -19.86
C ASP A 795 56.97 -46.82 -20.04
N THR A 796 56.50 -47.41 -18.95
CA THR A 796 55.87 -48.74 -18.94
C THR A 796 54.67 -48.79 -17.99
N ILE A 797 53.73 -49.67 -18.32
CA ILE A 797 52.61 -50.00 -17.44
C ILE A 797 52.94 -51.38 -16.86
N PRO A 798 53.00 -51.55 -15.52
CA PRO A 798 53.25 -52.86 -14.92
C PRO A 798 52.27 -53.92 -15.45
N THR A 799 52.75 -55.13 -15.73
CA THR A 799 51.97 -56.14 -16.47
C THR A 799 50.61 -56.42 -15.82
N LYS A 800 50.56 -56.58 -14.49
CA LYS A 800 49.30 -56.80 -13.76
C LYS A 800 48.33 -55.64 -13.89
N VAL A 801 48.84 -54.42 -13.88
CA VAL A 801 48.04 -53.19 -14.05
C VAL A 801 47.46 -53.15 -15.45
N TYR A 802 48.30 -53.38 -16.47
CA TYR A 802 47.86 -53.34 -17.87
C TYR A 802 46.84 -54.43 -18.19
N SER A 803 47.06 -55.66 -17.71
CA SER A 803 46.11 -56.76 -17.91
C SER A 803 44.74 -56.49 -17.28
N TRP A 804 44.71 -55.82 -16.12
CA TRP A 804 43.44 -55.41 -15.53
C TRP A 804 42.79 -54.26 -16.32
N LEU A 805 43.54 -53.23 -16.70
CA LEU A 805 42.99 -52.17 -17.56
C LEU A 805 42.41 -52.71 -18.87
N GLN A 806 42.98 -53.78 -19.43
CA GLN A 806 42.46 -54.47 -20.62
C GLN A 806 41.19 -55.28 -20.37
N SER A 807 40.96 -55.76 -19.13
CA SER A 807 39.71 -56.46 -18.78
C SER A 807 38.56 -55.49 -18.58
N GLU A 808 38.84 -54.22 -18.28
CA GLU A 808 37.82 -53.19 -18.05
C GLU A 808 37.28 -52.59 -19.35
N SER A 809 35.98 -52.24 -19.34
CA SER A 809 35.33 -51.52 -20.45
C SER A 809 35.58 -50.01 -20.34
N LEU A 810 36.85 -49.61 -20.44
CA LEU A 810 37.26 -48.22 -20.25
C LEU A 810 36.70 -47.30 -21.34
N GLN A 811 35.89 -46.33 -20.92
CA GLN A 811 35.33 -45.31 -21.81
C GLN A 811 36.25 -44.11 -21.94
N ASN A 812 36.97 -43.76 -20.87
CA ASN A 812 37.84 -42.60 -20.85
C ASN A 812 39.01 -42.77 -19.89
N ALA A 813 40.11 -42.08 -20.15
CA ALA A 813 41.25 -42.00 -19.26
C ALA A 813 41.90 -40.61 -19.31
N TYR A 814 42.47 -40.18 -18.19
CA TYR A 814 43.27 -38.96 -18.08
C TYR A 814 44.71 -39.29 -17.70
N ILE A 815 45.66 -38.72 -18.43
CA ILE A 815 47.08 -38.87 -18.13
C ILE A 815 47.52 -37.63 -17.35
N ILE A 816 47.87 -37.80 -16.07
CA ILE A 816 48.21 -36.69 -15.19
C ILE A 816 49.70 -36.68 -14.95
N GLY A 817 50.35 -35.63 -15.46
CA GLY A 817 51.79 -35.49 -15.58
C GLY A 817 52.26 -35.25 -17.02
N GLY A 818 53.35 -34.50 -17.16
CA GLY A 818 53.98 -34.23 -18.45
C GLY A 818 54.63 -35.48 -19.06
N THR A 819 55.10 -35.39 -20.30
CA THR A 819 55.77 -36.51 -21.01
C THR A 819 57.05 -36.98 -20.32
N GLY A 820 57.69 -36.11 -19.53
CA GLY A 820 58.87 -36.44 -18.73
C GLY A 820 58.60 -37.40 -17.57
N VAL A 821 57.35 -37.50 -17.08
CA VAL A 821 56.94 -38.36 -15.96
C VAL A 821 55.99 -39.47 -16.38
N VAL A 822 55.16 -39.27 -17.41
CA VAL A 822 54.37 -40.35 -18.04
C VAL A 822 54.50 -40.18 -19.55
N SER A 823 55.22 -41.07 -20.24
CA SER A 823 55.55 -40.86 -21.65
C SER A 823 54.38 -41.10 -22.59
N ASP A 824 54.54 -40.70 -23.85
CA ASP A 824 53.51 -40.91 -24.87
C ASP A 824 53.34 -42.39 -25.25
N ASN A 825 54.32 -43.25 -24.91
CA ASN A 825 54.17 -44.69 -25.01
C ASN A 825 53.06 -45.19 -24.08
N VAL A 826 53.06 -44.74 -22.83
CA VAL A 826 52.01 -45.07 -21.86
C VAL A 826 50.65 -44.54 -22.34
N LEU A 827 50.57 -43.27 -22.75
CA LEU A 827 49.34 -42.68 -23.31
C LEU A 827 48.81 -43.48 -24.50
N SER A 828 49.68 -43.84 -25.45
CA SER A 828 49.29 -44.62 -26.64
C SER A 828 48.74 -46.00 -26.28
N LYS A 829 49.37 -46.68 -25.32
CA LYS A 829 48.89 -47.98 -24.82
C LYS A 829 47.52 -47.89 -24.17
N VAL A 830 47.31 -46.90 -23.28
CA VAL A 830 46.00 -46.72 -22.63
C VAL A 830 44.93 -46.29 -23.65
N ASN A 831 45.29 -45.46 -24.64
CA ASN A 831 44.37 -45.07 -25.72
C ASN A 831 43.92 -46.27 -26.56
N GLY A 832 44.81 -47.24 -26.80
CA GLY A 832 44.47 -48.45 -27.55
C GLY A 832 43.48 -49.40 -26.86
N ILE A 833 43.27 -49.23 -25.55
CA ILE A 833 42.35 -50.06 -24.74
C ILE A 833 41.16 -49.26 -24.19
N THR A 834 41.03 -47.98 -24.58
CA THR A 834 39.92 -47.11 -24.21
C THR A 834 39.01 -46.90 -25.41
N SER A 835 37.69 -46.96 -25.23
CA SER A 835 36.75 -46.78 -26.36
C SER A 835 36.68 -45.32 -26.85
N GLY A 836 37.00 -44.35 -25.98
CA GLY A 836 37.15 -42.94 -26.33
C GLY A 836 38.58 -42.56 -26.74
N ASN A 837 38.72 -41.56 -27.61
CA ASN A 837 40.03 -41.00 -27.97
C ASN A 837 40.55 -40.11 -26.84
N ILE A 838 41.61 -40.57 -26.16
CA ILE A 838 42.21 -39.89 -25.01
C ILE A 838 43.50 -39.13 -25.34
N THR A 839 43.89 -39.03 -26.62
CA THR A 839 45.15 -38.36 -27.04
C THR A 839 45.24 -36.90 -26.58
N LYS A 840 44.11 -36.25 -26.30
CA LYS A 840 44.02 -34.87 -25.77
C LYS A 840 43.73 -34.79 -24.26
N ASN A 841 43.78 -35.92 -23.54
CA ASN A 841 43.46 -35.99 -22.11
C ASN A 841 44.68 -35.95 -21.19
N ARG A 842 45.83 -35.55 -21.71
CA ARG A 842 47.02 -35.28 -20.88
C ARG A 842 46.89 -33.93 -20.19
N LEU A 843 47.10 -33.90 -18.87
CA LEU A 843 47.21 -32.70 -18.07
C LEU A 843 48.54 -32.74 -17.31
N GLY A 844 49.53 -32.00 -17.80
CA GLY A 844 50.87 -32.00 -17.23
C GLY A 844 51.57 -30.69 -17.53
N GLY A 845 51.99 -29.99 -16.47
CA GLY A 845 52.69 -28.73 -16.57
C GLY A 845 54.21 -28.88 -16.51
N LYS A 846 54.91 -27.74 -16.57
CA LYS A 846 56.38 -27.64 -16.38
C LYS A 846 56.83 -28.07 -14.98
N ASP A 847 55.93 -27.99 -14.01
CA ASP A 847 56.11 -28.34 -12.61
C ASP A 847 54.77 -28.78 -11.99
N ARG A 848 54.80 -29.17 -10.71
CA ARG A 848 53.63 -29.63 -9.95
C ARG A 848 52.50 -28.60 -9.87
N TYR A 849 52.84 -27.31 -9.81
CA TYR A 849 51.87 -26.22 -9.66
C TYR A 849 51.15 -25.95 -10.98
N ALA A 850 51.88 -26.03 -12.10
CA ALA A 850 51.32 -25.95 -13.44
C ALA A 850 50.42 -27.15 -13.74
N THR A 851 50.80 -28.39 -13.36
CA THR A 851 49.88 -29.54 -13.45
C THR A 851 48.62 -29.29 -12.62
N ASN A 852 48.76 -28.83 -11.37
CA ASN A 852 47.63 -28.50 -10.50
C ASN A 852 46.71 -27.44 -11.13
N ALA A 853 47.26 -26.38 -11.72
CA ALA A 853 46.50 -25.35 -12.43
C ALA A 853 45.72 -25.92 -13.63
N MET A 854 46.34 -26.77 -14.45
CA MET A 854 45.68 -27.40 -15.61
C MET A 854 44.53 -28.32 -15.21
N VAL A 855 44.69 -29.06 -14.10
CA VAL A 855 43.63 -29.88 -13.53
C VAL A 855 42.47 -29.00 -13.06
N ILE A 856 42.77 -27.92 -12.32
CA ILE A 856 41.73 -26.99 -11.86
C ILE A 856 40.98 -26.38 -13.05
N ASP A 857 41.71 -25.95 -14.09
CA ASP A 857 41.09 -25.29 -15.24
C ASP A 857 40.17 -26.22 -16.03
N LYS A 858 40.57 -27.50 -16.15
CA LYS A 858 39.81 -28.51 -16.89
C LYS A 858 38.52 -28.92 -16.19
N PHE A 859 38.54 -29.04 -14.86
CA PHE A 859 37.52 -29.79 -14.12
C PHE A 859 36.63 -28.96 -13.19
N TYR A 860 36.89 -27.67 -13.02
CA TYR A 860 36.10 -26.80 -12.16
C TYR A 860 35.51 -25.62 -12.95
N GLY A 861 34.20 -25.40 -12.82
CA GLY A 861 33.48 -24.28 -13.44
C GLY A 861 33.79 -22.95 -12.76
N SER A 862 33.12 -21.87 -13.17
CA SER A 862 33.35 -20.51 -12.65
C SER A 862 33.02 -20.34 -11.17
N VAL A 863 32.27 -21.24 -10.53
CA VAL A 863 31.96 -21.16 -9.10
C VAL A 863 32.52 -22.38 -8.36
N VAL A 864 33.36 -22.12 -7.37
CA VAL A 864 33.96 -23.11 -6.45
C VAL A 864 33.71 -22.65 -5.02
N ASN A 865 32.64 -23.15 -4.39
CA ASN A 865 32.19 -22.64 -3.08
C ASN A 865 33.28 -22.72 -2.00
N LYS A 866 34.01 -23.85 -1.95
CA LYS A 866 35.18 -24.06 -1.10
C LYS A 866 36.41 -24.33 -1.98
N THR A 867 37.57 -23.89 -1.52
CA THR A 867 38.88 -24.23 -2.09
C THR A 867 39.82 -24.64 -0.97
N TYR A 868 40.44 -25.82 -1.09
CA TYR A 868 41.43 -26.28 -0.13
C TYR A 868 42.82 -25.88 -0.62
N ILE A 869 43.69 -25.44 0.27
CA ILE A 869 45.10 -25.13 -0.06
C ILE A 869 46.02 -25.96 0.82
N ALA A 870 47.02 -26.58 0.21
CA ALA A 870 47.98 -27.48 0.84
C ALA A 870 49.40 -27.20 0.32
N LYS A 871 50.43 -27.64 1.05
CA LYS A 871 51.82 -27.52 0.60
C LYS A 871 52.07 -28.40 -0.63
N GLY A 872 52.86 -27.88 -1.56
CA GLY A 872 53.20 -28.56 -2.81
C GLY A 872 54.26 -29.64 -2.65
N TYR A 873 55.14 -29.55 -1.65
CA TYR A 873 56.22 -30.53 -1.39
C TYR A 873 55.86 -31.54 -0.30
N GLU A 874 55.40 -31.07 0.85
CA GLU A 874 54.91 -31.93 1.94
C GLU A 874 53.45 -32.31 1.72
N LEU A 875 53.24 -33.28 0.86
CA LEU A 875 51.94 -33.60 0.26
C LEU A 875 50.97 -34.39 1.17
N ILE A 876 51.37 -34.75 2.38
CA ILE A 876 50.57 -35.61 3.26
C ILE A 876 49.24 -34.96 3.67
N ASP A 877 49.23 -33.63 3.84
CA ASP A 877 48.01 -32.89 4.16
C ASP A 877 47.09 -32.77 2.93
N ALA A 878 47.66 -32.68 1.72
CA ALA A 878 46.89 -32.72 0.47
C ALA A 878 46.23 -34.09 0.27
N LEU A 879 46.92 -35.17 0.64
CA LEU A 879 46.36 -36.52 0.65
C LEU A 879 45.14 -36.62 1.59
N ALA A 880 45.27 -36.16 2.84
CA ALA A 880 44.16 -36.16 3.80
C ALA A 880 43.01 -35.22 3.38
N ALA A 881 43.32 -34.12 2.68
CA ALA A 881 42.33 -33.17 2.16
C ALA A 881 41.56 -33.72 0.95
N GLY A 882 42.12 -34.67 0.19
CA GLY A 882 41.54 -35.21 -1.04
C GLY A 882 40.07 -35.63 -0.91
N PRO A 883 39.70 -36.53 0.03
CA PRO A 883 38.32 -37.00 0.18
C PRO A 883 37.35 -35.89 0.59
N VAL A 884 37.75 -35.01 1.52
CA VAL A 884 36.89 -33.91 1.95
C VAL A 884 36.70 -32.87 0.85
N ALA A 885 37.74 -32.59 0.06
CA ALA A 885 37.66 -31.72 -1.10
C ALA A 885 36.77 -32.31 -2.19
N ALA A 886 36.91 -33.62 -2.49
CA ALA A 886 36.07 -34.34 -3.44
C ALA A 886 34.57 -34.28 -3.06
N ILE A 887 34.24 -34.55 -1.79
CA ILE A 887 32.86 -34.50 -1.27
C ILE A 887 32.26 -33.09 -1.41
N ASN A 888 33.06 -32.04 -1.24
CA ASN A 888 32.62 -30.65 -1.43
C ASN A 888 32.68 -30.17 -2.89
N GLY A 889 32.99 -31.04 -3.86
CA GLY A 889 33.18 -30.66 -5.26
C GLY A 889 34.24 -29.57 -5.45
N SER A 890 35.28 -29.59 -4.61
CA SER A 890 36.24 -28.49 -4.41
C SER A 890 37.66 -28.90 -4.80
N PRO A 891 38.47 -27.99 -5.37
CA PRO A 891 39.85 -28.28 -5.68
C PRO A 891 40.74 -28.28 -4.43
N VAL A 892 41.86 -29.01 -4.53
CA VAL A 892 43.02 -28.87 -3.64
C VAL A 892 44.11 -28.15 -4.43
N VAL A 893 44.38 -26.89 -4.05
CA VAL A 893 45.42 -26.05 -4.63
C VAL A 893 46.73 -26.37 -3.91
N LEU A 894 47.72 -26.82 -4.67
CA LEU A 894 49.08 -27.03 -4.16
C LEU A 894 49.85 -25.73 -4.23
N SER A 895 50.48 -25.30 -3.13
CA SER A 895 51.22 -24.03 -3.09
C SER A 895 52.58 -24.16 -2.42
N ASP A 896 53.44 -23.18 -2.68
CA ASP A 896 54.71 -22.96 -1.97
C ASP A 896 54.62 -21.66 -1.16
N ASP A 897 55.64 -20.80 -1.23
CA ASP A 897 55.63 -19.42 -0.73
C ASP A 897 54.49 -18.56 -1.32
N ASP A 898 54.08 -18.80 -2.58
CA ASP A 898 52.97 -18.12 -3.25
C ASP A 898 52.33 -19.04 -4.31
N LEU A 899 51.22 -18.59 -4.91
CA LEU A 899 50.68 -19.16 -6.14
C LEU A 899 51.50 -18.74 -7.36
N THR A 900 51.70 -19.65 -8.30
CA THR A 900 52.35 -19.34 -9.58
C THR A 900 51.45 -18.48 -10.49
N THR A 901 52.03 -17.85 -11.51
CA THR A 901 51.28 -17.06 -12.49
C THR A 901 50.22 -17.90 -13.21
N GLU A 902 50.55 -19.15 -13.53
CA GLU A 902 49.62 -20.10 -14.16
C GLU A 902 48.44 -20.43 -13.25
N GLN A 903 48.68 -20.63 -11.95
CA GLN A 903 47.61 -20.86 -10.97
C GLN A 903 46.72 -19.63 -10.83
N LYS A 904 47.30 -18.43 -10.68
CA LYS A 904 46.53 -17.17 -10.59
C LYS A 904 45.63 -16.98 -11.81
N THR A 905 46.18 -17.18 -13.02
CA THR A 905 45.43 -17.08 -14.29
C THR A 905 44.21 -18.01 -14.35
N VAL A 906 44.31 -19.21 -13.79
CA VAL A 906 43.20 -20.16 -13.73
C VAL A 906 42.21 -19.79 -12.64
N LEU A 907 42.70 -19.43 -11.46
CA LEU A 907 41.88 -19.13 -10.29
C LEU A 907 41.12 -17.79 -10.41
N ASP A 908 41.67 -16.80 -11.13
CA ASP A 908 41.02 -15.50 -11.41
C ASP A 908 39.72 -15.65 -12.24
N LYS A 909 39.53 -16.80 -12.89
CA LYS A 909 38.30 -17.11 -13.63
C LYS A 909 37.21 -17.72 -12.73
N ARG A 910 37.51 -17.93 -11.44
CA ARG A 910 36.67 -18.67 -10.50
C ARG A 910 36.24 -17.76 -9.36
N PHE A 911 35.07 -18.04 -8.81
CA PHE A 911 34.49 -17.34 -7.68
C PHE A 911 34.29 -18.32 -6.52
N GLY A 912 34.72 -17.96 -5.32
CA GLY A 912 34.59 -18.81 -4.15
C GLY A 912 34.21 -18.04 -2.91
N ASN A 913 33.76 -18.78 -1.88
CA ASN A 913 33.30 -18.19 -0.62
C ASN A 913 34.20 -18.57 0.56
N ILE A 914 34.89 -19.71 0.48
CA ILE A 914 35.64 -20.26 1.60
C ILE A 914 36.98 -20.83 1.11
N ILE A 915 38.06 -20.48 1.79
CA ILE A 915 39.38 -21.10 1.65
C ILE A 915 39.64 -21.93 2.90
N ILE A 916 40.04 -23.19 2.73
CA ILE A 916 40.45 -24.08 3.80
C ILE A 916 41.97 -24.27 3.75
N ARG A 917 42.70 -23.75 4.74
CA ARG A 917 44.13 -24.05 4.90
C ARG A 917 44.28 -25.45 5.50
N THR A 918 44.99 -26.33 4.81
CA THR A 918 45.15 -27.74 5.19
C THR A 918 46.59 -28.04 5.61
N GLY A 919 46.83 -28.06 6.92
CA GLY A 919 48.17 -28.29 7.46
C GLY A 919 49.00 -27.03 7.73
N GLY A 920 50.01 -27.18 8.60
CA GLY A 920 50.85 -26.09 9.07
C GLY A 920 51.92 -25.68 8.06
N GLY A 921 52.34 -24.42 8.10
CA GLY A 921 53.44 -23.90 7.26
C GLY A 921 53.06 -23.48 5.84
N ILE A 922 51.75 -23.38 5.51
CA ILE A 922 51.30 -22.75 4.26
C ILE A 922 51.51 -21.25 4.36
N ALA A 923 52.22 -20.63 3.42
CA ALA A 923 52.50 -19.20 3.42
C ALA A 923 51.21 -18.35 3.36
N ASP A 924 51.13 -17.30 4.20
CA ASP A 924 50.01 -16.34 4.17
C ASP A 924 49.89 -15.66 2.80
N LYS A 925 51.03 -15.44 2.14
CA LYS A 925 51.09 -14.86 0.80
C LYS A 925 50.32 -15.72 -0.21
N ALA A 926 50.51 -17.04 -0.22
CA ALA A 926 49.76 -17.94 -1.10
C ALA A 926 48.24 -17.91 -0.83
N VAL A 927 47.84 -17.87 0.44
CA VAL A 927 46.42 -17.81 0.84
C VAL A 927 45.78 -16.49 0.44
N ASN A 928 46.49 -15.38 0.62
CA ASN A 928 46.02 -14.06 0.22
C ASN A 928 45.95 -13.92 -1.30
N SER A 929 46.91 -14.48 -2.04
CA SER A 929 46.84 -14.59 -3.51
C SER A 929 45.61 -15.39 -3.93
N LEU A 930 45.36 -16.55 -3.33
CA LEU A 930 44.17 -17.35 -3.63
C LEU A 930 42.87 -16.58 -3.34
N LYS A 931 42.81 -15.89 -2.20
CA LYS A 931 41.65 -15.04 -1.83
C LYS A 931 41.40 -13.98 -2.88
N SER A 932 42.43 -13.24 -3.28
CA SER A 932 42.32 -12.20 -4.30
C SER A 932 41.83 -12.75 -5.64
N CYS A 933 42.25 -13.95 -6.03
CA CYS A 933 41.79 -14.58 -7.27
C CYS A 933 40.30 -14.90 -7.25
N ILE A 934 39.80 -15.49 -6.15
CA ILE A 934 38.43 -16.03 -6.10
C ILE A 934 37.37 -15.06 -5.57
N GLN A 935 37.78 -13.86 -5.16
CA GLN A 935 36.94 -12.82 -4.57
C GLN A 935 36.37 -11.82 -5.61
N GLN A 936 37.12 -11.62 -6.70
CA GLN A 936 36.94 -10.51 -7.64
C GLN A 936 35.73 -10.63 -8.55
#